data_AF-A0A962FZ27-F1
#
_entry.id   AF-A0A962FZ27-F1
#
_cell.length_a   1.000
_cell.length_b   1.000
_cell.length_c   1.000
_cell.angle_alpha   90.00
_cell.angle_beta   90.00
_cell.angle_gamma   90.00
#
_symmetry.space_group_name_H-M   'P 1'
#
loop_
_entity.id
_entity.type
_entity.pdbx_description
1 polymer ?
#
loop_
_entity_poly.entity_id
_entity_poly.type
_entity_poly.pdbx_seq_one_letter_code
_entity_poly.pdbx_strand_id
1 'polypeptide(L)'
;MTALSAPLSSLTAYKPGKDAFNIDEEREGQIVTDHNLFFQRDAAVLPGGGGTVTPAAIGVNNAAQLISGYEWGPGGGTAVSITYSFLTSVPSYYAPSADERRDFTAFTSEMQDGARTALAEISTFANITFTEVAGVGDITFGMADLSTSLSSLLAWAYYPDQGGYSGDVWFNNNAFLGGGITFSDVMAPGETGYYAMIHELGHSLGLVHSFDAGLTGLENTEQFTVMAYDRSPWGSLSASTHMLYDISALQAIYGANTAYNSGDTVYSLDPAAAYTVWDGGGIDTFDASALAFAVTLRLEEGAFSSVGLTSNIAIAYGTVIENAIAGAGNDFLYGNGADNILSGGVGADYIDGAGGNDTANYSASALGVSVDLLNGTASGGDAQGDTLVDIENVTGSDMASERDWLWGDAGANVLKGLAGADMLEGGAGADVIDGGAGWDTARYTRSASGIQINLTTNINTGGDAQGDTLFGIEAIYASAYNDILIGSAGNDVFNGGAGDDILSGLAGSDILKGGTGKDTADYSASVLAVGIDLLSGTASGGDAAGDTLIDIENVTGSDVASQRDSLWGDNGDNILRGLAGADFLEGGAGADVIDGGAGWDTARYTRSASGVQINLETNINTGGDAEGDTLFGIEALYGSSHNDTLVGGTGNDLLNGGGGDDTINGGAGNDILKGESGEDVLAGSDGQDTLYGGADADMFLFESGSAFNNIDTIGDFSLAEGDALDISSLLSAYDALTDLITDFVRITDSGTDSVLSVDVDGGADAFTQIALLLGVNGLTDESALESTGHLITV
;
A
#
# COMPACT_ATOMS: atom_id res chain seq x y z
N MET A 1 -77.55 -11.59 32.21
CA MET A 1 -78.96 -11.60 31.76
C MET A 1 -79.14 -10.32 30.98
N THR A 2 -79.32 -10.24 29.66
CA THR A 2 -79.84 -11.12 28.60
C THR A 2 -79.32 -10.51 27.29
N ALA A 3 -78.44 -11.17 26.54
CA ALA A 3 -78.78 -11.90 25.31
C ALA A 3 -79.84 -11.23 24.43
N LEU A 4 -79.39 -10.63 23.32
CA LEU A 4 -80.21 -10.34 22.15
C LEU A 4 -79.48 -10.93 20.94
N SER A 5 -79.97 -12.11 20.56
CA SER A 5 -79.60 -12.89 19.39
C SER A 5 -80.41 -12.42 18.18
N ALA A 6 -79.74 -12.24 17.04
CA ALA A 6 -80.30 -12.46 15.71
C ALA A 6 -79.16 -12.85 14.75
N PRO A 7 -79.45 -13.65 13.69
CA PRO A 7 -78.59 -14.76 13.32
C PRO A 7 -77.69 -14.47 12.11
N LEU A 8 -76.43 -14.96 12.17
CA LEU A 8 -75.69 -15.32 10.96
C LEU A 8 -76.26 -16.65 10.46
N SER A 9 -77.08 -16.58 9.42
CA SER A 9 -77.49 -17.77 8.66
C SER A 9 -77.59 -17.44 7.18
N SER A 10 -76.43 -17.40 6.50
CA SER A 10 -76.25 -17.91 5.15
C SER A 10 -74.80 -17.73 4.68
N LEU A 11 -73.90 -18.59 5.16
CA LEU A 11 -72.77 -19.01 4.31
C LEU A 11 -72.84 -20.54 4.28
N THR A 12 -73.51 -21.03 3.24
CA THR A 12 -73.51 -22.45 2.88
C THR A 12 -72.08 -22.88 2.59
N ALA A 13 -71.56 -23.80 3.41
CA ALA A 13 -70.44 -24.71 3.14
C ALA A 13 -69.32 -24.14 2.26
N TYR A 14 -68.36 -23.47 2.89
CA TYR A 14 -67.00 -23.42 2.37
C TYR A 14 -66.52 -24.88 2.24
N LYS A 15 -66.18 -25.31 1.02
CA LYS A 15 -65.50 -26.60 0.84
C LYS A 15 -64.13 -26.50 1.53
N PRO A 16 -63.62 -27.56 2.18
CA PRO A 16 -62.25 -27.55 2.66
C PRO A 16 -61.28 -27.32 1.48
N GLY A 17 -60.43 -26.28 1.54
CA GLY A 17 -59.24 -26.16 0.70
C GLY A 17 -59.29 -25.25 -0.56
N LYS A 18 -60.22 -24.29 -0.67
CA LYS A 18 -60.22 -23.26 -1.73
C LYS A 18 -59.84 -21.92 -1.10
N ASP A 19 -58.79 -21.25 -1.55
CA ASP A 19 -58.36 -19.92 -1.06
C ASP A 19 -58.35 -18.93 -2.23
N ALA A 20 -58.79 -17.68 -2.02
CA ALA A 20 -59.12 -16.78 -3.13
C ALA A 20 -58.84 -15.30 -2.86
N PHE A 21 -58.20 -14.62 -3.83
CA PHE A 21 -57.76 -13.22 -3.83
C PHE A 21 -58.88 -12.20 -4.17
N ASN A 22 -59.18 -11.20 -3.30
CA ASN A 22 -60.14 -10.09 -3.56
C ASN A 22 -59.46 -8.71 -3.39
N ILE A 23 -59.67 -7.75 -4.31
CA ILE A 23 -59.09 -6.39 -4.20
C ILE A 23 -60.04 -5.31 -3.65
N ASP A 24 -61.35 -5.53 -3.47
CA ASP A 24 -62.25 -4.45 -3.01
C ASP A 24 -63.02 -4.77 -1.70
N GLU A 25 -62.67 -4.06 -0.60
CA GLU A 25 -63.59 -3.27 0.25
C GLU A 25 -62.86 -2.54 1.43
N GLU A 26 -62.74 -1.21 1.29
CA GLU A 26 -62.61 -0.12 2.28
C GLU A 26 -62.05 -0.39 3.71
N ARG A 27 -60.88 0.23 4.00
CA ARG A 27 -60.75 1.14 5.15
C ARG A 27 -59.90 2.37 4.80
N GLU A 28 -60.59 3.48 4.56
CA GLU A 28 -60.03 4.83 4.72
C GLU A 28 -59.58 5.03 6.18
N GLY A 29 -58.36 5.57 6.34
CA GLY A 29 -58.01 6.39 7.49
C GLY A 29 -56.98 5.82 8.45
N GLN A 30 -55.70 5.86 8.06
CA GLN A 30 -54.65 6.47 8.90
C GLN A 30 -53.33 6.55 8.11
N ILE A 31 -53.11 7.70 7.48
CA ILE A 31 -51.74 8.16 7.21
C ILE A 31 -51.15 8.49 8.58
N VAL A 32 -50.30 7.60 9.10
CA VAL A 32 -49.34 7.95 10.15
C VAL A 32 -48.02 8.18 9.43
N THR A 33 -47.69 9.45 9.29
CA THR A 33 -46.33 9.92 9.14
C THR A 33 -45.51 9.45 10.34
N ASP A 34 -44.56 8.56 10.13
CA ASP A 34 -43.36 8.48 10.97
C ASP A 34 -42.14 8.32 10.06
N HIS A 35 -41.56 9.48 9.73
CA HIS A 35 -40.15 9.55 9.42
C HIS A 35 -39.37 9.19 10.70
N ASN A 36 -38.35 8.35 10.55
CA ASN A 36 -37.35 7.98 11.56
C ASN A 36 -37.81 7.09 12.73
N LEU A 37 -37.84 5.78 12.51
CA LEU A 37 -37.48 4.82 13.56
C LEU A 37 -36.54 3.74 13.01
N PHE A 38 -35.25 4.09 13.04
CA PHE A 38 -34.13 3.24 13.44
C PHE A 38 -34.36 1.72 13.40
N PHE A 39 -33.73 1.04 12.44
CA PHE A 39 -32.99 -0.19 12.76
C PHE A 39 -31.84 0.21 13.71
N GLN A 40 -32.14 0.40 14.98
CA GLN A 40 -31.08 0.32 15.99
C GLN A 40 -30.61 -1.14 16.03
N ARG A 41 -29.29 -1.33 16.02
CA ARG A 41 -28.53 -2.57 16.28
C ARG A 41 -28.83 -3.20 17.65
N ASP A 42 -30.05 -3.14 18.14
CA ASP A 42 -30.44 -3.73 19.42
C ASP A 42 -31.14 -5.07 19.18
N ALA A 43 -30.35 -6.13 19.37
CA ALA A 43 -30.82 -7.49 19.42
C ALA A 43 -32.05 -7.61 20.33
N ALA A 44 -33.20 -7.97 19.76
CA ALA A 44 -34.38 -8.31 20.51
C ALA A 44 -34.13 -9.62 21.29
N VAL A 45 -33.78 -9.50 22.57
CA VAL A 45 -33.70 -10.63 23.50
C VAL A 45 -35.13 -11.06 23.84
N LEU A 46 -35.58 -12.21 23.33
CA LEU A 46 -36.79 -12.86 23.82
C LEU A 46 -36.58 -13.36 25.27
N PRO A 47 -37.60 -13.30 26.14
CA PRO A 47 -37.48 -13.75 27.52
C PRO A 47 -37.44 -15.29 27.57
N GLY A 48 -36.24 -15.85 27.45
CA GLY A 48 -36.04 -17.29 27.56
C GLY A 48 -34.74 -17.82 26.95
N GLY A 49 -33.57 -17.31 27.36
CA GLY A 49 -32.28 -17.99 27.18
C GLY A 49 -31.47 -17.61 25.94
N GLY A 50 -30.57 -16.64 26.11
CA GLY A 50 -29.19 -16.68 25.62
C GLY A 50 -28.93 -16.91 24.13
N GLY A 51 -29.42 -16.04 23.27
CA GLY A 51 -28.95 -15.86 21.90
C GLY A 51 -29.57 -14.60 21.32
N THR A 52 -28.77 -13.71 20.77
CA THR A 52 -29.26 -12.59 19.97
C THR A 52 -29.81 -13.17 18.66
N VAL A 53 -31.12 -13.07 18.44
CA VAL A 53 -31.73 -13.49 17.16
C VAL A 53 -31.44 -12.39 16.14
N THR A 54 -30.83 -12.73 15.00
CA THR A 54 -30.56 -11.77 13.93
C THR A 54 -31.85 -11.36 13.23
N PRO A 55 -31.94 -10.17 12.62
CA PRO A 55 -33.09 -9.78 11.79
C PRO A 55 -33.42 -10.82 10.71
N ALA A 56 -32.39 -11.42 10.10
CA ALA A 56 -32.55 -12.52 9.14
C ALA A 56 -33.26 -13.74 9.76
N ALA A 57 -32.84 -14.16 10.96
CA ALA A 57 -33.49 -15.28 11.65
C ALA A 57 -34.95 -14.97 12.04
N ILE A 58 -35.28 -13.73 12.39
CA ILE A 58 -36.69 -13.32 12.61
C ILE A 58 -37.48 -13.44 11.31
N GLY A 59 -36.93 -12.90 10.22
CA GLY A 59 -37.56 -12.95 8.91
C GLY A 59 -37.80 -14.36 8.37
N VAL A 60 -36.82 -15.26 8.49
CA VAL A 60 -36.98 -16.67 8.14
C VAL A 60 -38.08 -17.34 8.98
N ASN A 61 -38.17 -17.01 10.28
CA ASN A 61 -39.24 -17.54 11.13
C ASN A 61 -40.64 -17.03 10.73
N ASN A 62 -40.74 -15.78 10.29
CA ASN A 62 -41.98 -15.20 9.77
C ASN A 62 -42.37 -15.81 8.43
N ALA A 63 -41.41 -15.97 7.52
CA ALA A 63 -41.60 -16.67 6.25
C ALA A 63 -42.11 -18.10 6.47
N ALA A 64 -41.55 -18.82 7.45
CA ALA A 64 -42.01 -20.17 7.79
C ALA A 64 -43.47 -20.23 8.26
N GLN A 65 -44.06 -19.12 8.75
CA GLN A 65 -45.50 -19.09 9.09
C GLN A 65 -46.40 -19.17 7.85
N LEU A 66 -45.88 -18.83 6.66
CA LEU A 66 -46.62 -18.95 5.40
C LEU A 66 -46.81 -20.41 4.97
N ILE A 67 -46.13 -21.39 5.58
CA ILE A 67 -46.21 -22.78 5.14
C ILE A 67 -47.53 -23.41 5.64
N SER A 68 -48.40 -23.80 4.72
CA SER A 68 -49.71 -24.42 5.02
C SER A 68 -49.62 -25.83 5.62
N GLY A 69 -48.50 -26.50 5.41
CA GLY A 69 -48.31 -27.93 5.68
C GLY A 69 -48.83 -28.86 4.57
N TYR A 70 -49.33 -28.29 3.46
CA TYR A 70 -49.62 -29.01 2.22
C TYR A 70 -48.51 -28.75 1.21
N GLU A 71 -47.79 -29.80 0.79
CA GLU A 71 -46.56 -29.67 0.01
C GLU A 71 -46.52 -30.73 -1.09
N TRP A 72 -45.85 -30.45 -2.21
CA TRP A 72 -45.62 -31.48 -3.22
C TRP A 72 -44.46 -32.40 -2.83
N GLY A 73 -44.72 -33.71 -2.79
CA GLY A 73 -43.68 -34.69 -2.51
C GLY A 73 -43.30 -34.76 -1.02
N PRO A 74 -42.05 -35.12 -0.69
CA PRO A 74 -41.65 -35.38 0.70
C PRO A 74 -41.48 -34.11 1.56
N GLY A 75 -41.42 -32.92 0.95
CA GLY A 75 -41.27 -31.66 1.67
C GLY A 75 -39.92 -31.45 2.34
N GLY A 76 -39.85 -30.43 3.20
CA GLY A 76 -38.74 -30.19 4.14
C GLY A 76 -37.37 -29.97 3.49
N GLY A 77 -37.32 -29.21 2.40
CA GLY A 77 -36.08 -28.86 1.69
C GLY A 77 -35.72 -29.82 0.56
N THR A 78 -36.65 -30.70 0.14
CA THR A 78 -36.37 -31.73 -0.86
C THR A 78 -36.82 -31.28 -2.26
N ALA A 79 -35.91 -31.42 -3.23
CA ALA A 79 -36.20 -31.12 -4.62
C ALA A 79 -37.40 -31.92 -5.16
N VAL A 80 -38.20 -31.30 -6.03
CA VAL A 80 -39.41 -31.89 -6.59
C VAL A 80 -39.52 -31.61 -8.10
N SER A 81 -40.19 -32.51 -8.82
CA SER A 81 -40.58 -32.29 -10.21
C SER A 81 -42.10 -32.22 -10.30
N ILE A 82 -42.61 -31.12 -10.84
CA ILE A 82 -44.04 -30.82 -10.91
C ILE A 82 -44.40 -30.65 -12.39
N THR A 83 -45.40 -31.39 -12.87
CA THR A 83 -45.93 -31.19 -14.21
C THR A 83 -47.00 -30.10 -14.21
N TYR A 84 -47.12 -29.33 -15.29
CA TYR A 84 -48.18 -28.35 -15.41
C TYR A 84 -48.85 -28.38 -16.79
N SER A 85 -50.08 -27.86 -16.87
CA SER A 85 -50.82 -27.83 -18.13
C SER A 85 -51.84 -26.70 -18.18
N PHE A 86 -52.10 -26.19 -19.39
CA PHE A 86 -53.16 -25.21 -19.64
C PHE A 86 -54.44 -25.94 -20.09
N LEU A 87 -55.53 -25.76 -19.33
CA LEU A 87 -56.76 -26.49 -19.58
C LEU A 87 -57.40 -26.05 -20.90
N THR A 88 -57.76 -27.02 -21.74
CA THR A 88 -58.63 -26.81 -22.92
C THR A 88 -60.07 -27.26 -22.67
N SER A 89 -60.30 -27.97 -21.56
CA SER A 89 -61.62 -28.35 -21.04
C SER A 89 -61.52 -28.69 -19.55
N VAL A 90 -62.61 -28.52 -18.81
CA VAL A 90 -62.63 -28.74 -17.35
C VAL A 90 -62.52 -30.23 -17.00
N PRO A 91 -61.51 -30.64 -16.21
CA PRO A 91 -61.25 -32.04 -15.87
C PRO A 91 -62.43 -32.75 -15.20
N SER A 92 -62.47 -34.09 -15.32
CA SER A 92 -63.62 -34.90 -14.89
C SER A 92 -63.80 -35.00 -13.37
N TYR A 93 -62.77 -34.67 -12.58
CA TYR A 93 -62.84 -34.66 -11.12
C TYR A 93 -63.67 -33.50 -10.55
N TYR A 94 -63.91 -32.44 -11.34
CA TYR A 94 -64.88 -31.41 -10.98
C TYR A 94 -66.32 -31.90 -11.20
N ALA A 95 -67.14 -31.83 -10.16
CA ALA A 95 -68.56 -32.14 -10.27
C ALA A 95 -69.26 -31.21 -11.30
N PRO A 96 -70.36 -31.64 -11.95
CA PRO A 96 -71.09 -30.79 -12.91
C PRO A 96 -71.57 -29.44 -12.35
N SER A 97 -71.75 -29.34 -11.03
CA SER A 97 -72.17 -28.12 -10.32
C SER A 97 -70.99 -27.29 -9.77
N ALA A 98 -69.75 -27.62 -10.12
CA ALA A 98 -68.57 -26.88 -9.69
C ALA A 98 -68.52 -25.50 -10.36
N ASP A 99 -68.05 -24.48 -9.65
CA ASP A 99 -67.93 -23.13 -10.21
C ASP A 99 -66.91 -23.11 -11.36
N GLU A 100 -65.89 -23.96 -11.28
CA GLU A 100 -64.87 -24.19 -12.31
C GLU A 100 -65.44 -24.65 -13.68
N ARG A 101 -66.72 -25.05 -13.74
CA ARG A 101 -67.42 -25.39 -14.99
C ARG A 101 -68.26 -24.25 -15.56
N ARG A 102 -68.41 -23.14 -14.85
CA ARG A 102 -69.25 -22.02 -15.25
C ARG A 102 -68.45 -21.10 -16.14
N ASP A 103 -68.95 -20.87 -17.35
CA ASP A 103 -68.30 -20.08 -18.39
C ASP A 103 -66.80 -20.36 -18.53
N PHE A 104 -66.43 -21.65 -18.56
CA PHE A 104 -65.02 -22.04 -18.67
C PHE A 104 -64.38 -21.43 -19.91
N THR A 105 -63.25 -20.75 -19.73
CA THR A 105 -62.38 -20.33 -20.82
C THR A 105 -60.94 -20.80 -20.59
N ALA A 106 -60.26 -21.12 -21.68
CA ALA A 106 -58.83 -21.47 -21.64
C ALA A 106 -58.00 -20.20 -21.52
N PHE A 107 -56.86 -20.28 -20.84
CA PHE A 107 -55.90 -19.18 -20.78
C PHE A 107 -55.50 -18.71 -22.19
N THR A 108 -55.47 -17.39 -22.37
CA THR A 108 -54.91 -16.77 -23.58
C THR A 108 -53.40 -17.00 -23.66
N SER A 109 -52.80 -16.77 -24.82
CA SER A 109 -51.35 -16.93 -24.98
C SER A 109 -50.56 -16.07 -23.99
N GLU A 110 -51.00 -14.83 -23.75
CA GLU A 110 -50.40 -13.89 -22.81
C GLU A 110 -50.44 -14.41 -21.37
N MET A 111 -51.57 -15.01 -20.96
CA MET A 111 -51.70 -15.63 -19.63
C MET A 111 -50.85 -16.89 -19.50
N GLN A 112 -50.74 -17.70 -20.57
CA GLN A 112 -49.85 -18.85 -20.59
C GLN A 112 -48.39 -18.41 -20.44
N ASP A 113 -47.98 -17.36 -21.14
CA ASP A 113 -46.63 -16.83 -21.08
C ASP A 113 -46.31 -16.22 -19.71
N GLY A 114 -47.27 -15.51 -19.09
CA GLY A 114 -47.16 -15.04 -17.71
C GLY A 114 -47.00 -16.19 -16.70
N ALA A 115 -47.81 -17.24 -16.82
CA ALA A 115 -47.68 -18.44 -15.97
C ALA A 115 -46.33 -19.15 -16.17
N ARG A 116 -45.87 -19.32 -17.41
CA ARG A 116 -44.54 -19.90 -17.68
C ARG A 116 -43.42 -19.05 -17.08
N THR A 117 -43.54 -17.73 -17.15
CA THR A 117 -42.57 -16.78 -16.57
C THR A 117 -42.50 -16.93 -15.06
N ALA A 118 -43.65 -16.98 -14.38
CA ALA A 118 -43.72 -17.19 -12.93
C ALA A 118 -43.15 -18.56 -12.50
N LEU A 119 -43.50 -19.65 -13.20
CA LEU A 119 -42.95 -20.97 -12.92
C LEU A 119 -41.43 -21.03 -13.13
N ALA A 120 -40.93 -20.38 -14.18
CA ALA A 120 -39.50 -20.31 -14.45
C ALA A 120 -38.75 -19.50 -13.38
N GLU A 121 -39.34 -18.41 -12.89
CA GLU A 121 -38.81 -17.61 -11.78
C GLU A 121 -38.77 -18.41 -10.47
N ILE A 122 -39.80 -19.18 -10.14
CA ILE A 122 -39.76 -20.08 -8.95
C ILE A 122 -38.61 -21.10 -9.03
N SER A 123 -38.34 -21.63 -10.23
CA SER A 123 -37.21 -22.55 -10.45
C SER A 123 -35.83 -21.90 -10.30
N THR A 124 -35.72 -20.56 -10.25
CA THR A 124 -34.43 -19.90 -10.02
C THR A 124 -34.02 -19.98 -8.56
N PHE A 125 -34.97 -19.86 -7.62
CA PHE A 125 -34.66 -19.80 -6.19
C PHE A 125 -35.01 -21.08 -5.41
N ALA A 126 -35.90 -21.93 -5.91
CA ALA A 126 -36.28 -23.19 -5.27
C ALA A 126 -35.95 -24.40 -6.17
N ASN A 127 -35.65 -25.56 -5.57
CA ASN A 127 -35.34 -26.80 -6.29
C ASN A 127 -36.61 -27.49 -6.84
N ILE A 128 -37.41 -26.74 -7.60
CA ILE A 128 -38.58 -27.23 -8.30
C ILE A 128 -38.28 -27.27 -9.80
N THR A 129 -38.52 -28.40 -10.43
CA THR A 129 -38.49 -28.53 -11.90
C THR A 129 -39.90 -28.59 -12.44
N PHE A 130 -40.32 -27.56 -13.18
CA PHE A 130 -41.62 -27.53 -13.85
C PHE A 130 -41.55 -28.09 -15.27
N THR A 131 -42.48 -28.98 -15.63
CA THR A 131 -42.57 -29.57 -16.98
C THR A 131 -43.97 -29.44 -17.57
N GLU A 132 -44.10 -28.75 -18.71
CA GLU A 132 -45.39 -28.63 -19.41
C GLU A 132 -45.79 -29.98 -20.03
N VAL A 133 -47.04 -30.39 -19.83
CA VAL A 133 -47.61 -31.64 -20.38
C VAL A 133 -48.93 -31.40 -21.13
N ALA A 134 -49.21 -32.25 -22.12
CA ALA A 134 -50.44 -32.15 -22.94
C ALA A 134 -51.71 -32.73 -22.26
N GLY A 135 -51.55 -33.42 -21.12
CA GLY A 135 -52.64 -33.97 -20.31
C GLY A 135 -53.03 -33.05 -19.17
N VAL A 136 -53.64 -33.60 -18.13
CA VAL A 136 -53.81 -32.90 -16.84
C VAL A 136 -52.48 -33.04 -16.09
N GLY A 137 -51.76 -31.93 -15.93
CA GLY A 137 -50.57 -31.83 -15.08
C GLY A 137 -50.92 -31.81 -13.59
N ASP A 138 -49.89 -31.78 -12.74
CA ASP A 138 -50.01 -31.63 -11.29
C ASP A 138 -50.55 -30.24 -10.92
N ILE A 139 -50.11 -29.19 -11.64
CA ILE A 139 -50.70 -27.85 -11.60
C ILE A 139 -51.48 -27.62 -12.90
N THR A 140 -52.71 -27.13 -12.82
CA THR A 140 -53.48 -26.77 -14.02
C THR A 140 -53.97 -25.34 -13.98
N PHE A 141 -54.08 -24.72 -15.15
CA PHE A 141 -54.50 -23.33 -15.28
C PHE A 141 -55.77 -23.22 -16.13
N GLY A 142 -56.75 -22.45 -15.65
CA GLY A 142 -57.98 -22.18 -16.40
C GLY A 142 -58.73 -20.95 -15.90
N MET A 143 -59.73 -20.50 -16.65
CA MET A 143 -60.62 -19.43 -16.21
C MET A 143 -62.06 -19.92 -16.09
N ALA A 144 -62.77 -19.41 -15.09
CA ALA A 144 -64.18 -19.74 -14.86
C ALA A 144 -64.91 -18.63 -14.09
N ASP A 145 -66.23 -18.67 -14.12
CA ASP A 145 -67.09 -17.76 -13.38
C ASP A 145 -67.36 -18.24 -11.96
N LEU A 146 -67.18 -17.35 -10.98
CA LEU A 146 -67.61 -17.60 -9.62
C LEU A 146 -69.11 -17.32 -9.41
N SER A 147 -69.68 -17.91 -8.35
CA SER A 147 -71.04 -17.55 -7.91
C SER A 147 -71.15 -16.09 -7.45
N THR A 148 -72.35 -15.53 -7.53
CA THR A 148 -72.59 -14.09 -7.37
C THR A 148 -72.26 -13.53 -5.98
N SER A 149 -71.97 -14.38 -4.99
CA SER A 149 -71.49 -13.96 -3.66
C SER A 149 -69.96 -13.85 -3.57
N LEU A 150 -69.25 -14.22 -4.64
CA LEU A 150 -67.79 -14.34 -4.74
C LEU A 150 -67.24 -13.66 -6.00
N SER A 151 -68.06 -12.86 -6.70
CA SER A 151 -67.74 -12.31 -8.02
C SER A 151 -66.69 -11.20 -8.02
N SER A 152 -66.30 -10.68 -6.86
CA SER A 152 -65.23 -9.69 -6.70
C SER A 152 -63.84 -10.32 -6.64
N LEU A 153 -63.74 -11.64 -6.46
CA LEU A 153 -62.47 -12.35 -6.43
C LEU A 153 -61.80 -12.31 -7.82
N LEU A 154 -60.50 -12.06 -7.84
CA LEU A 154 -59.69 -12.04 -9.04
C LEU A 154 -59.31 -13.45 -9.48
N ALA A 155 -58.83 -14.27 -8.55
CA ALA A 155 -58.37 -15.62 -8.80
C ALA A 155 -58.51 -16.50 -7.54
N TRP A 156 -58.28 -17.81 -7.69
CA TRP A 156 -58.22 -18.77 -6.58
C TRP A 156 -57.38 -19.99 -6.97
N ALA A 157 -56.83 -20.67 -5.98
CA ALA A 157 -56.08 -21.88 -6.16
C ALA A 157 -56.39 -22.93 -5.09
N TYR A 158 -55.86 -24.13 -5.32
CA TYR A 158 -55.98 -25.27 -4.42
C TYR A 158 -54.59 -25.73 -3.98
N TYR A 159 -54.44 -25.96 -2.68
CA TYR A 159 -53.21 -26.49 -2.11
C TYR A 159 -52.79 -27.85 -2.71
N PRO A 160 -51.49 -28.21 -2.59
CA PRO A 160 -51.03 -29.58 -2.82
C PRO A 160 -51.80 -30.60 -1.97
N ASP A 161 -51.78 -31.87 -2.36
CA ASP A 161 -52.32 -33.00 -1.57
C ASP A 161 -53.82 -32.91 -1.15
N GLN A 162 -54.62 -32.07 -1.82
CA GLN A 162 -56.07 -31.92 -1.59
C GLN A 162 -56.96 -32.86 -2.42
N GLY A 163 -56.36 -33.81 -3.14
CA GLY A 163 -57.06 -34.77 -4.00
C GLY A 163 -57.02 -34.38 -5.48
N GLY A 164 -58.12 -34.59 -6.21
CA GLY A 164 -58.11 -34.53 -7.69
C GLY A 164 -57.88 -33.14 -8.29
N TYR A 165 -58.07 -32.07 -7.52
CA TYR A 165 -57.92 -30.66 -7.93
C TYR A 165 -56.68 -30.00 -7.29
N SER A 166 -55.78 -30.79 -6.70
CA SER A 166 -54.57 -30.25 -6.06
C SER A 166 -53.76 -29.43 -7.07
N GLY A 167 -53.27 -28.26 -6.66
CA GLY A 167 -52.47 -27.40 -7.53
C GLY A 167 -53.24 -26.67 -8.64
N ASP A 168 -54.56 -26.86 -8.78
CA ASP A 168 -55.32 -26.14 -9.80
C ASP A 168 -55.38 -24.63 -9.48
N VAL A 169 -55.05 -23.80 -10.46
CA VAL A 169 -55.06 -22.33 -10.42
C VAL A 169 -56.13 -21.81 -11.38
N TRP A 170 -56.99 -20.93 -10.87
CA TRP A 170 -58.16 -20.44 -11.58
C TRP A 170 -58.30 -18.92 -11.53
N PHE A 171 -58.62 -18.32 -12.67
CA PHE A 171 -58.89 -16.88 -12.79
C PHE A 171 -60.37 -16.62 -13.07
N ASN A 172 -60.93 -15.58 -12.46
CA ASN A 172 -62.34 -15.24 -12.63
C ASN A 172 -62.58 -14.47 -13.93
N ASN A 173 -63.43 -14.96 -14.85
CA ASN A 173 -63.72 -14.21 -16.08
C ASN A 173 -64.42 -12.86 -15.82
N ASN A 174 -65.13 -12.73 -14.71
CA ASN A 174 -65.90 -11.54 -14.35
C ASN A 174 -65.15 -10.60 -13.38
N ALA A 175 -63.84 -10.81 -13.17
CA ALA A 175 -63.03 -9.93 -12.35
C ALA A 175 -63.06 -8.49 -12.90
N PHE A 176 -63.31 -7.50 -12.02
CA PHE A 176 -63.30 -6.10 -12.41
C PHE A 176 -61.91 -5.50 -12.15
N LEU A 177 -61.07 -5.47 -13.19
CA LEU A 177 -59.75 -4.82 -13.14
C LEU A 177 -59.81 -3.30 -13.44
N GLY A 178 -61.02 -2.77 -13.67
CA GLY A 178 -61.25 -1.38 -14.07
C GLY A 178 -61.03 -1.12 -15.57
N GLY A 179 -61.67 -0.08 -16.12
CA GLY A 179 -61.37 0.45 -17.46
C GLY A 179 -61.64 -0.44 -18.68
N GLY A 180 -62.19 -1.65 -18.51
CA GLY A 180 -62.32 -2.65 -19.59
C GLY A 180 -61.06 -3.50 -19.80
N ILE A 181 -60.12 -3.45 -18.86
CA ILE A 181 -58.87 -4.22 -18.84
C ILE A 181 -59.20 -5.67 -18.45
N THR A 182 -58.62 -6.62 -19.17
CA THR A 182 -58.71 -8.06 -18.89
C THR A 182 -57.40 -8.58 -18.34
N PHE A 183 -57.37 -9.77 -17.73
CA PHE A 183 -56.11 -10.35 -17.23
C PHE A 183 -55.05 -10.44 -18.32
N SER A 184 -55.42 -10.80 -19.55
CA SER A 184 -54.52 -10.87 -20.70
C SER A 184 -53.78 -9.57 -21.01
N ASP A 185 -54.32 -8.42 -20.59
CA ASP A 185 -53.72 -7.10 -20.81
C ASP A 185 -52.66 -6.74 -19.75
N VAL A 186 -52.57 -7.50 -18.64
CA VAL A 186 -51.77 -7.16 -17.44
C VAL A 186 -50.97 -8.34 -16.88
N MET A 187 -50.39 -9.17 -17.75
CA MET A 187 -49.64 -10.39 -17.40
C MET A 187 -48.11 -10.22 -17.36
N ALA A 188 -47.58 -9.00 -17.49
CA ALA A 188 -46.14 -8.76 -17.35
C ALA A 188 -45.74 -8.57 -15.87
N PRO A 189 -44.49 -8.87 -15.49
CA PRO A 189 -43.96 -8.56 -14.16
C PRO A 189 -44.25 -7.10 -13.72
N GLY A 190 -44.75 -6.93 -12.51
CA GLY A 190 -45.14 -5.63 -11.94
C GLY A 190 -46.60 -5.21 -12.21
N GLU A 191 -47.31 -5.96 -13.05
CA GLU A 191 -48.73 -5.72 -13.34
C GLU A 191 -49.64 -6.60 -12.46
N THR A 192 -50.85 -6.10 -12.18
CA THR A 192 -51.78 -6.74 -11.23
C THR A 192 -52.23 -8.16 -11.64
N GLY A 193 -52.29 -8.48 -12.93
CA GLY A 193 -52.62 -9.82 -13.40
C GLY A 193 -51.49 -10.82 -13.16
N TYR A 194 -50.24 -10.39 -13.37
CA TYR A 194 -49.07 -11.19 -13.02
C TYR A 194 -48.92 -11.37 -11.51
N TYR A 195 -49.20 -10.34 -10.71
CA TYR A 195 -49.23 -10.45 -9.25
C TYR A 195 -50.22 -11.53 -8.78
N ALA A 196 -51.43 -11.53 -9.34
CA ALA A 196 -52.40 -12.59 -9.06
C ALA A 196 -51.87 -13.97 -9.48
N MET A 197 -51.09 -14.08 -10.56
CA MET A 197 -50.48 -15.34 -10.98
C MET A 197 -49.50 -15.89 -9.95
N ILE A 198 -48.54 -15.08 -9.50
CA ILE A 198 -47.53 -15.50 -8.52
C ILE A 198 -48.17 -15.77 -7.15
N HIS A 199 -49.18 -14.99 -6.76
CA HIS A 199 -49.98 -15.24 -5.56
C HIS A 199 -50.65 -16.63 -5.56
N GLU A 200 -51.41 -16.93 -6.62
CA GLU A 200 -52.12 -18.21 -6.70
C GLU A 200 -51.17 -19.40 -6.89
N LEU A 201 -50.02 -19.17 -7.53
CA LEU A 201 -48.95 -20.16 -7.58
C LEU A 201 -48.38 -20.44 -6.18
N GLY A 202 -48.23 -19.42 -5.33
CA GLY A 202 -47.88 -19.60 -3.91
C GLY A 202 -48.81 -20.58 -3.20
N HIS A 203 -50.13 -20.40 -3.33
CA HIS A 203 -51.12 -21.37 -2.81
C HIS A 203 -50.95 -22.77 -3.43
N SER A 204 -50.80 -22.86 -4.75
CA SER A 204 -50.62 -24.14 -5.47
C SER A 204 -49.35 -24.90 -5.06
N LEU A 205 -48.40 -24.19 -4.43
CA LEU A 205 -47.13 -24.70 -3.92
C LEU A 205 -47.09 -24.83 -2.39
N GLY A 206 -48.17 -24.47 -1.69
CA GLY A 206 -48.31 -24.72 -0.25
C GLY A 206 -48.24 -23.51 0.66
N LEU A 207 -48.34 -22.29 0.15
CA LEU A 207 -48.31 -21.07 0.97
C LEU A 207 -49.71 -20.60 1.38
N VAL A 208 -49.92 -20.23 2.64
CA VAL A 208 -51.12 -19.55 3.14
C VAL A 208 -51.01 -18.03 2.98
N HIS A 209 -52.13 -17.32 3.12
CA HIS A 209 -52.08 -15.87 3.28
C HIS A 209 -51.30 -15.46 4.53
N SER A 210 -50.62 -14.31 4.45
CA SER A 210 -49.87 -13.75 5.57
C SER A 210 -50.73 -13.43 6.81
N PHE A 211 -51.98 -13.01 6.62
CA PHE A 211 -52.90 -12.78 7.74
C PHE A 211 -53.40 -14.09 8.37
N ASP A 212 -53.53 -15.18 7.60
CA ASP A 212 -53.87 -16.51 8.12
C ASP A 212 -52.67 -17.13 8.86
N ALA A 213 -51.46 -16.81 8.41
CA ALA A 213 -50.20 -17.08 9.10
C ALA A 213 -50.00 -16.26 10.39
N GLY A 214 -50.87 -15.27 10.64
CA GLY A 214 -50.81 -14.42 11.84
C GLY A 214 -49.79 -13.28 11.76
N LEU A 215 -49.25 -12.98 10.57
CA LEU A 215 -48.40 -11.81 10.34
C LEU A 215 -49.23 -10.52 10.43
N THR A 216 -48.61 -9.44 10.90
CA THR A 216 -49.30 -8.14 11.09
C THR A 216 -48.37 -6.97 10.75
N GLY A 217 -48.95 -5.79 10.51
CA GLY A 217 -48.16 -4.60 10.19
C GLY A 217 -47.45 -4.73 8.84
N LEU A 218 -46.20 -4.27 8.75
CA LEU A 218 -45.43 -4.29 7.50
C LEU A 218 -45.21 -5.70 6.94
N GLU A 219 -45.04 -6.70 7.81
CA GLU A 219 -44.84 -8.09 7.42
C GLU A 219 -46.08 -8.73 6.78
N ASN A 220 -47.25 -8.12 6.92
CA ASN A 220 -48.49 -8.51 6.25
C ASN A 220 -48.75 -7.69 4.97
N THR A 221 -47.70 -7.18 4.32
CA THR A 221 -47.84 -6.38 3.09
C THR A 221 -47.13 -7.04 1.91
N GLU A 222 -47.53 -6.64 0.71
CA GLU A 222 -46.90 -7.01 -0.55
C GLU A 222 -45.38 -6.73 -0.58
N GLN A 223 -44.87 -5.85 0.29
CA GLN A 223 -43.43 -5.62 0.42
C GLN A 223 -42.67 -6.91 0.81
N PHE A 224 -43.25 -7.74 1.66
CA PHE A 224 -42.59 -8.94 2.22
C PHE A 224 -43.07 -10.23 1.57
N THR A 225 -44.32 -10.28 1.12
CA THR A 225 -44.93 -11.49 0.58
C THR A 225 -46.04 -11.16 -0.39
N VAL A 226 -46.08 -11.84 -1.54
CA VAL A 226 -47.18 -11.76 -2.48
C VAL A 226 -48.46 -12.40 -1.92
N MET A 227 -48.37 -13.18 -0.83
CA MET A 227 -49.51 -13.77 -0.14
C MET A 227 -50.28 -12.76 0.74
N ALA A 228 -49.84 -11.50 0.77
CA ALA A 228 -50.53 -10.40 1.45
C ALA A 228 -51.60 -9.74 0.58
N TYR A 229 -52.62 -9.19 1.24
CA TYR A 229 -53.62 -8.32 0.61
C TYR A 229 -53.37 -6.84 0.89
N ASP A 230 -52.67 -6.52 1.97
CA ASP A 230 -52.33 -5.13 2.26
C ASP A 230 -51.24 -4.67 1.28
N ARG A 231 -51.48 -3.51 0.65
CA ARG A 231 -50.60 -2.99 -0.40
C ARG A 231 -49.27 -2.47 0.16
N SER A 232 -48.25 -2.63 -0.67
CA SER A 232 -46.88 -2.15 -0.48
C SER A 232 -46.78 -0.61 -0.45
N PRO A 233 -45.62 -0.05 -0.01
CA PRO A 233 -45.39 1.39 -0.03
C PRO A 233 -45.27 2.02 -1.44
N TRP A 234 -45.34 1.23 -2.52
CA TRP A 234 -45.08 1.67 -3.90
C TRP A 234 -46.34 2.13 -4.66
N GLY A 235 -47.47 2.30 -3.96
CA GLY A 235 -48.69 2.87 -4.54
C GLY A 235 -49.46 1.90 -5.45
N SER A 236 -49.48 2.16 -6.76
CA SER A 236 -50.23 1.35 -7.74
C SER A 236 -49.40 0.25 -8.40
N LEU A 237 -48.09 0.22 -8.17
CA LEU A 237 -47.19 -0.82 -8.65
C LEU A 237 -47.41 -2.11 -7.85
N SER A 238 -47.31 -3.26 -8.51
CA SER A 238 -47.28 -4.56 -7.84
C SER A 238 -45.88 -5.18 -7.85
N ALA A 239 -45.63 -6.14 -6.96
CA ALA A 239 -44.41 -6.93 -6.96
C ALA A 239 -44.18 -7.60 -8.32
N SER A 240 -42.94 -7.53 -8.82
CA SER A 240 -42.52 -8.10 -10.10
C SER A 240 -42.09 -9.56 -9.98
N THR A 241 -41.82 -10.04 -8.77
CA THR A 241 -41.37 -11.40 -8.47
C THR A 241 -42.03 -11.90 -7.18
N HIS A 242 -41.81 -13.16 -6.82
CA HIS A 242 -41.99 -13.58 -5.43
C HIS A 242 -41.10 -12.75 -4.53
N MET A 243 -41.61 -12.40 -3.34
CA MET A 243 -40.93 -11.50 -2.41
C MET A 243 -40.22 -12.29 -1.31
N LEU A 244 -39.49 -11.58 -0.46
CA LEU A 244 -38.56 -12.12 0.54
C LEU A 244 -39.08 -13.34 1.32
N TYR A 245 -40.31 -13.28 1.82
CA TYR A 245 -40.90 -14.38 2.60
C TYR A 245 -41.40 -15.53 1.72
N ASP A 246 -41.87 -15.23 0.51
CA ASP A 246 -42.32 -16.27 -0.42
C ASP A 246 -41.15 -17.14 -0.85
N ILE A 247 -40.03 -16.51 -1.22
CA ILE A 247 -38.78 -17.19 -1.58
C ILE A 247 -38.33 -18.07 -0.42
N SER A 248 -38.20 -17.50 0.78
CA SER A 248 -37.73 -18.25 1.95
C SER A 248 -38.66 -19.41 2.33
N ALA A 249 -39.97 -19.23 2.25
CA ALA A 249 -40.95 -20.28 2.54
C ALA A 249 -40.89 -21.42 1.51
N LEU A 250 -40.82 -21.10 0.21
CA LEU A 250 -40.70 -22.10 -0.84
C LEU A 250 -39.36 -22.82 -0.81
N GLN A 251 -38.27 -22.14 -0.45
CA GLN A 251 -36.97 -22.78 -0.20
C GLN A 251 -37.01 -23.69 1.02
N ALA A 252 -37.76 -23.34 2.07
CA ALA A 252 -37.94 -24.21 3.22
C ALA A 252 -38.72 -25.49 2.86
N ILE A 253 -39.70 -25.40 1.96
CA ILE A 253 -40.47 -26.55 1.49
C ILE A 253 -39.65 -27.41 0.51
N TYR A 254 -39.06 -26.80 -0.52
CA TYR A 254 -38.52 -27.50 -1.69
C TYR A 254 -36.98 -27.49 -1.79
N GLY A 255 -36.32 -26.73 -0.92
CA GLY A 255 -34.86 -26.55 -0.91
C GLY A 255 -34.43 -25.37 -1.79
N ALA A 256 -33.40 -24.64 -1.35
CA ALA A 256 -32.82 -23.53 -2.11
C ALA A 256 -32.04 -24.01 -3.34
N ASN A 257 -32.24 -23.35 -4.48
CA ASN A 257 -31.50 -23.62 -5.71
C ASN A 257 -30.19 -22.82 -5.75
N THR A 258 -29.17 -23.34 -5.08
CA THR A 258 -27.84 -22.72 -5.01
C THR A 258 -27.02 -22.88 -6.31
N ALA A 259 -27.57 -23.53 -7.34
CA ALA A 259 -26.90 -23.65 -8.64
C ALA A 259 -27.23 -22.46 -9.56
N TYR A 260 -28.31 -21.74 -9.27
CA TYR A 260 -28.69 -20.54 -10.02
C TYR A 260 -27.73 -19.39 -9.71
N ASN A 261 -27.25 -18.72 -10.75
CA ASN A 261 -26.29 -17.60 -10.69
C ASN A 261 -25.06 -17.81 -9.79
N SER A 262 -24.60 -19.06 -9.62
CA SER A 262 -23.47 -19.41 -8.73
C SER A 262 -22.05 -18.90 -9.12
N GLY A 263 -21.95 -17.87 -9.95
CA GLY A 263 -20.70 -17.13 -10.21
C GLY A 263 -20.99 -15.65 -10.38
N ASP A 264 -19.93 -14.85 -10.51
CA ASP A 264 -19.98 -13.39 -10.43
C ASP A 264 -21.05 -12.75 -11.33
N THR A 265 -22.01 -12.06 -10.71
CA THR A 265 -23.18 -11.48 -11.36
C THR A 265 -23.31 -9.98 -11.06
N VAL A 266 -23.59 -9.18 -12.08
CA VAL A 266 -23.91 -7.75 -11.95
C VAL A 266 -25.41 -7.54 -12.11
N TYR A 267 -26.05 -7.07 -11.06
CA TYR A 267 -27.48 -6.74 -11.00
C TYR A 267 -27.69 -5.25 -11.28
N SER A 268 -28.01 -4.91 -12.53
CA SER A 268 -28.47 -3.56 -12.88
C SER A 268 -29.84 -3.29 -12.27
N LEU A 269 -29.93 -2.35 -11.34
CA LEU A 269 -31.12 -2.13 -10.54
C LEU A 269 -32.19 -1.30 -11.27
N ASP A 270 -33.40 -1.83 -11.38
CA ASP A 270 -34.52 -1.15 -12.03
C ASP A 270 -35.27 -0.25 -11.04
N PRO A 271 -35.26 1.09 -11.21
CA PRO A 271 -35.93 2.00 -10.29
C PRO A 271 -37.46 1.99 -10.38
N ALA A 272 -38.05 1.31 -11.37
CA ALA A 272 -39.49 1.24 -11.58
C ALA A 272 -40.11 -0.10 -11.15
N ALA A 273 -39.31 -1.04 -10.65
CA ALA A 273 -39.75 -2.37 -10.26
C ALA A 273 -39.57 -2.62 -8.76
N ALA A 274 -40.30 -3.60 -8.24
CA ALA A 274 -40.13 -4.11 -6.88
C ALA A 274 -39.97 -5.62 -6.91
N TYR A 275 -38.85 -6.12 -6.40
CA TYR A 275 -38.46 -7.53 -6.53
C TYR A 275 -37.46 -7.95 -5.46
N THR A 276 -37.25 -9.25 -5.34
CA THR A 276 -36.22 -9.82 -4.46
C THR A 276 -35.16 -10.53 -5.29
N VAL A 277 -33.88 -10.27 -5.00
CA VAL A 277 -32.73 -10.93 -5.64
C VAL A 277 -32.43 -12.23 -4.89
N TRP A 278 -32.36 -13.34 -5.63
CA TRP A 278 -31.76 -14.58 -5.18
C TRP A 278 -30.51 -14.85 -6.00
N ASP A 279 -29.40 -15.09 -5.30
CA ASP A 279 -28.14 -15.55 -5.87
C ASP A 279 -27.64 -16.78 -5.10
N GLY A 280 -27.07 -17.74 -5.82
CA GLY A 280 -26.50 -18.98 -5.29
C GLY A 280 -25.02 -18.90 -4.90
N GLY A 281 -24.33 -17.80 -5.22
CA GLY A 281 -22.97 -17.48 -4.79
C GLY A 281 -22.12 -16.89 -5.92
N GLY A 282 -20.97 -16.32 -5.60
CA GLY A 282 -20.15 -15.58 -6.56
C GLY A 282 -19.53 -14.37 -5.87
N ILE A 283 -18.96 -13.46 -6.66
CA ILE A 283 -18.72 -12.08 -6.23
C ILE A 283 -19.68 -11.19 -7.03
N ASP A 284 -20.72 -10.73 -6.37
CA ASP A 284 -21.87 -10.10 -7.00
C ASP A 284 -21.90 -8.60 -6.76
N THR A 285 -22.56 -7.86 -7.67
CA THR A 285 -22.59 -6.39 -7.63
C THR A 285 -24.00 -5.87 -7.83
N PHE A 286 -24.45 -5.00 -6.93
CA PHE A 286 -25.59 -4.13 -7.14
C PHE A 286 -25.17 -2.87 -7.90
N ASP A 287 -25.66 -2.69 -9.12
CA ASP A 287 -25.28 -1.59 -10.01
C ASP A 287 -26.44 -0.62 -10.22
N ALA A 288 -26.30 0.57 -9.64
CA ALA A 288 -27.16 1.73 -9.78
C ALA A 288 -26.45 2.91 -10.48
N SER A 289 -25.30 2.68 -11.12
CA SER A 289 -24.45 3.71 -11.73
C SER A 289 -25.15 4.59 -12.77
N ALA A 290 -26.18 4.05 -13.44
CA ALA A 290 -26.95 4.77 -14.44
C ALA A 290 -27.96 5.78 -13.85
N LEU A 291 -28.15 5.80 -12.53
CA LEU A 291 -29.18 6.61 -11.87
C LEU A 291 -28.65 7.98 -11.47
N ALA A 292 -29.48 9.01 -11.65
CA ALA A 292 -29.11 10.41 -11.42
C ALA A 292 -29.75 11.00 -10.15
N PHE A 293 -30.27 10.16 -9.26
CA PHE A 293 -30.94 10.56 -8.04
C PHE A 293 -30.45 9.69 -6.88
N ALA A 294 -30.64 10.19 -5.66
CA ALA A 294 -30.23 9.50 -4.44
C ALA A 294 -30.86 8.10 -4.31
N VAL A 295 -30.02 7.10 -4.07
CA VAL A 295 -30.42 5.72 -3.74
C VAL A 295 -29.96 5.33 -2.34
N THR A 296 -30.57 4.28 -1.81
CA THR A 296 -30.06 3.60 -0.62
C THR A 296 -29.85 2.14 -0.96
N LEU A 297 -28.60 1.69 -0.99
CA LEU A 297 -28.21 0.32 -1.27
C LEU A 297 -27.84 -0.35 0.05
N ARG A 298 -28.47 -1.50 0.34
CA ARG A 298 -28.19 -2.33 1.51
C ARG A 298 -27.86 -3.73 1.06
N LEU A 299 -26.65 -4.19 1.37
CA LEU A 299 -26.14 -5.48 0.93
C LEU A 299 -26.40 -6.63 1.92
N GLU A 300 -26.96 -6.33 3.08
CA GLU A 300 -27.37 -7.32 4.07
C GLU A 300 -28.52 -8.21 3.57
N GLU A 301 -28.44 -9.50 3.86
CA GLU A 301 -29.51 -10.44 3.53
C GLU A 301 -30.83 -10.05 4.21
N GLY A 302 -31.92 -10.09 3.45
CA GLY A 302 -33.25 -9.68 3.89
C GLY A 302 -33.43 -8.19 4.12
N ALA A 303 -32.44 -7.36 3.81
CA ALA A 303 -32.60 -5.91 3.80
C ALA A 303 -33.27 -5.44 2.51
N PHE A 304 -33.88 -4.25 2.57
CA PHE A 304 -34.48 -3.58 1.43
C PHE A 304 -33.67 -2.33 1.05
N SER A 305 -33.24 -2.29 -0.20
CA SER A 305 -32.71 -1.11 -0.88
C SER A 305 -33.85 -0.23 -1.39
N SER A 306 -33.61 1.08 -1.45
CA SER A 306 -34.51 2.08 -2.04
C SER A 306 -33.91 2.62 -3.32
N VAL A 307 -34.46 2.21 -4.46
CA VAL A 307 -33.98 2.56 -5.79
C VAL A 307 -35.16 3.08 -6.60
N GLY A 308 -35.29 4.41 -6.71
CA GLY A 308 -36.43 5.09 -7.35
C GLY A 308 -37.74 5.03 -6.56
N LEU A 309 -37.95 3.96 -5.79
CA LEU A 309 -39.06 3.72 -4.90
C LEU A 309 -38.54 3.44 -3.48
N THR A 310 -39.43 3.52 -2.49
CA THR A 310 -39.06 3.26 -1.09
C THR A 310 -39.00 1.76 -0.82
N SER A 311 -37.83 1.24 -0.46
CA SER A 311 -37.63 -0.15 -0.01
C SER A 311 -38.21 -1.19 -0.99
N ASN A 312 -37.90 -1.05 -2.27
CA ASN A 312 -38.46 -1.86 -3.37
C ASN A 312 -37.63 -3.08 -3.77
N ILE A 313 -36.32 -3.09 -3.51
CA ILE A 313 -35.43 -4.18 -3.92
C ILE A 313 -34.88 -4.87 -2.67
N ALA A 314 -35.21 -6.14 -2.49
CA ALA A 314 -34.70 -6.95 -1.38
C ALA A 314 -33.61 -7.92 -1.83
N ILE A 315 -32.78 -8.34 -0.88
CA ILE A 315 -31.88 -9.50 -1.02
C ILE A 315 -32.52 -10.68 -0.27
N ALA A 316 -32.63 -11.84 -0.90
CA ALA A 316 -33.19 -13.03 -0.26
C ALA A 316 -32.33 -13.52 0.92
N TYR A 317 -32.94 -14.21 1.89
CA TYR A 317 -32.20 -14.86 2.96
C TYR A 317 -31.28 -15.95 2.39
N GLY A 318 -30.03 -15.97 2.85
CA GLY A 318 -28.97 -16.87 2.40
C GLY A 318 -28.19 -16.37 1.19
N THR A 319 -28.53 -15.22 0.61
CA THR A 319 -27.79 -14.58 -0.49
C THR A 319 -26.80 -13.56 0.06
N VAL A 320 -25.58 -13.53 -0.50
CA VAL A 320 -24.55 -12.51 -0.22
C VAL A 320 -24.35 -11.71 -1.49
N ILE A 321 -24.31 -10.39 -1.38
CA ILE A 321 -23.92 -9.48 -2.46
C ILE A 321 -22.72 -8.69 -1.94
N GLU A 322 -21.60 -8.76 -2.63
CA GLU A 322 -20.34 -8.22 -2.13
C GLU A 322 -20.16 -6.74 -2.49
N ASN A 323 -20.67 -6.29 -3.64
CA ASN A 323 -20.30 -4.97 -4.16
C ASN A 323 -21.51 -4.09 -4.45
N ALA A 324 -21.30 -2.78 -4.39
CA ALA A 324 -22.28 -1.78 -4.78
C ALA A 324 -21.64 -0.64 -5.57
N ILE A 325 -22.30 -0.24 -6.64
CA ILE A 325 -21.95 0.94 -7.43
C ILE A 325 -23.18 1.84 -7.49
N ALA A 326 -23.08 3.03 -6.92
CA ALA A 326 -24.13 4.05 -6.95
C ALA A 326 -23.87 5.11 -8.03
N GLY A 327 -24.75 6.11 -8.09
CA GLY A 327 -24.96 6.92 -9.28
C GLY A 327 -24.41 8.33 -9.15
N ALA A 328 -25.18 9.32 -9.64
CA ALA A 328 -24.87 10.74 -9.48
C ALA A 328 -25.62 11.39 -8.28
N GLY A 329 -26.19 10.56 -7.40
CA GLY A 329 -27.01 10.97 -6.28
C GLY A 329 -26.19 11.43 -5.07
N ASN A 330 -26.85 11.69 -3.95
CA ASN A 330 -26.18 11.64 -2.66
C ASN A 330 -26.65 10.36 -2.02
N ASP A 331 -25.85 9.33 -2.17
CA ASP A 331 -26.25 7.94 -2.02
C ASP A 331 -25.88 7.41 -0.63
N PHE A 332 -26.59 6.36 -0.20
CA PHE A 332 -26.31 5.67 1.06
C PHE A 332 -26.01 4.21 0.74
N LEU A 333 -24.76 3.80 0.92
CA LEU A 333 -24.28 2.45 0.70
C LEU A 333 -24.00 1.81 2.06
N TYR A 334 -24.64 0.68 2.31
CA TYR A 334 -24.42 -0.15 3.50
C TYR A 334 -23.98 -1.54 3.04
N GLY A 335 -22.76 -1.90 3.40
CA GLY A 335 -22.16 -3.22 3.24
C GLY A 335 -22.82 -4.29 4.09
N ASN A 336 -22.13 -5.41 4.26
CA ASN A 336 -22.57 -6.56 5.06
C ASN A 336 -21.40 -7.14 5.87
N GLY A 337 -21.40 -8.46 6.12
CA GLY A 337 -20.35 -9.14 6.87
C GLY A 337 -19.21 -9.72 6.01
N ALA A 338 -19.23 -9.48 4.70
CA ALA A 338 -18.22 -9.91 3.73
C ALA A 338 -17.39 -8.72 3.26
N ASP A 339 -16.22 -8.98 2.69
CA ASP A 339 -15.36 -7.93 2.13
C ASP A 339 -16.06 -7.25 0.93
N ASN A 340 -16.44 -5.99 1.09
CA ASN A 340 -17.21 -5.24 0.11
C ASN A 340 -16.37 -4.27 -0.71
N ILE A 341 -16.71 -4.10 -1.99
CA ILE A 341 -16.22 -2.99 -2.81
C ILE A 341 -17.38 -2.02 -3.06
N LEU A 342 -17.27 -0.82 -2.50
CA LEU A 342 -18.33 0.19 -2.50
C LEU A 342 -17.88 1.43 -3.28
N SER A 343 -18.66 1.79 -4.30
CA SER A 343 -18.40 2.96 -5.15
C SER A 343 -19.61 3.90 -5.09
N GLY A 344 -19.46 5.07 -4.47
CA GLY A 344 -20.53 6.08 -4.36
C GLY A 344 -20.89 6.72 -5.70
N GLY A 345 -19.89 6.92 -6.56
CA GLY A 345 -20.05 7.64 -7.81
C GLY A 345 -19.94 9.15 -7.58
N VAL A 346 -20.64 9.96 -8.38
CA VAL A 346 -20.62 11.41 -8.17
C VAL A 346 -21.64 11.74 -7.10
N GLY A 347 -21.23 12.39 -6.03
CA GLY A 347 -22.17 12.67 -4.96
C GLY A 347 -21.47 13.19 -3.73
N ALA A 348 -22.26 13.49 -2.70
CA ALA A 348 -21.75 13.47 -1.34
C ALA A 348 -22.38 12.27 -0.66
N ASP A 349 -21.66 11.16 -0.67
CA ASP A 349 -22.20 9.85 -0.35
C ASP A 349 -21.88 9.42 1.09
N TYR A 350 -22.71 8.54 1.63
CA TYR A 350 -22.44 7.86 2.89
C TYR A 350 -22.11 6.41 2.57
N ILE A 351 -20.86 6.01 2.83
CA ILE A 351 -20.34 4.67 2.54
C ILE A 351 -19.98 4.00 3.88
N ASP A 352 -20.63 2.88 4.16
CA ASP A 352 -20.50 2.12 5.40
C ASP A 352 -20.21 0.66 5.05
N GLY A 353 -18.97 0.19 5.29
CA GLY A 353 -18.56 -1.19 4.98
C GLY A 353 -19.20 -2.22 5.92
N ALA A 354 -19.60 -1.78 7.13
CA ALA A 354 -20.13 -2.58 8.21
C ALA A 354 -19.13 -3.57 8.82
N GLY A 355 -18.89 -4.73 8.20
CA GLY A 355 -17.96 -5.70 8.75
C GLY A 355 -17.31 -6.54 7.68
N GLY A 356 -16.00 -6.69 7.74
CA GLY A 356 -15.24 -7.32 6.68
C GLY A 356 -13.93 -6.58 6.54
N ASN A 357 -13.30 -6.71 5.39
CA ASN A 357 -12.19 -5.87 4.97
C ASN A 357 -12.63 -5.10 3.70
N ASP A 358 -13.22 -3.93 3.92
CA ASP A 358 -14.01 -3.23 2.93
C ASP A 358 -13.18 -2.19 2.17
N THR A 359 -13.56 -1.91 0.92
CA THR A 359 -12.86 -0.98 0.03
C THR A 359 -13.78 0.11 -0.47
N ALA A 360 -13.44 1.37 -0.17
CA ALA A 360 -13.98 2.52 -0.90
C ALA A 360 -13.25 2.63 -2.25
N ASN A 361 -14.00 2.58 -3.35
CA ASN A 361 -13.44 2.52 -4.71
C ASN A 361 -13.79 3.76 -5.52
N TYR A 362 -12.74 4.51 -5.89
CA TYR A 362 -12.82 5.71 -6.70
C TYR A 362 -12.17 5.56 -8.09
N SER A 363 -11.91 4.33 -8.55
CA SER A 363 -11.24 4.07 -9.84
C SER A 363 -11.94 4.68 -11.06
N ALA A 364 -13.26 4.91 -10.99
CA ALA A 364 -14.03 5.55 -12.06
C ALA A 364 -13.98 7.09 -12.06
N SER A 365 -13.42 7.70 -11.01
CA SER A 365 -13.34 9.15 -10.84
C SER A 365 -12.52 9.78 -11.96
N ALA A 366 -13.06 10.84 -12.56
CA ALA A 366 -12.39 11.58 -13.63
C ALA A 366 -11.37 12.62 -13.11
N LEU A 367 -11.23 12.75 -11.79
CA LEU A 367 -10.31 13.65 -11.11
C LEU A 367 -9.63 12.90 -9.95
N GLY A 368 -8.48 13.41 -9.52
CA GLY A 368 -7.81 12.91 -8.32
C GLY A 368 -8.67 13.08 -7.06
N VAL A 369 -8.55 12.11 -6.15
CA VAL A 369 -9.30 12.03 -4.90
C VAL A 369 -8.38 12.19 -3.69
N SER A 370 -8.96 12.67 -2.59
CA SER A 370 -8.28 12.81 -1.30
C SER A 370 -9.11 12.11 -0.25
N VAL A 371 -8.58 11.03 0.33
CA VAL A 371 -9.28 10.11 1.23
C VAL A 371 -8.50 9.95 2.52
N ASP A 372 -9.16 10.15 3.65
CA ASP A 372 -8.60 10.01 5.00
C ASP A 372 -9.47 9.05 5.80
N LEU A 373 -8.99 7.81 5.94
CA LEU A 373 -9.69 6.75 6.69
C LEU A 373 -9.75 7.05 8.18
N LEU A 374 -8.69 7.63 8.76
CA LEU A 374 -8.64 7.98 10.18
C LEU A 374 -9.76 8.95 10.58
N ASN A 375 -10.07 9.92 9.72
CA ASN A 375 -11.16 10.88 9.94
C ASN A 375 -12.49 10.48 9.29
N GLY A 376 -12.52 9.43 8.46
CA GLY A 376 -13.72 8.98 7.74
C GLY A 376 -14.22 10.00 6.73
N THR A 377 -13.32 10.72 6.06
CA THR A 377 -13.68 11.81 5.13
C THR A 377 -13.02 11.64 3.78
N ALA A 378 -13.73 12.00 2.71
CA ALA A 378 -13.15 12.08 1.38
C ALA A 378 -13.57 13.36 0.63
N SER A 379 -12.74 13.76 -0.35
CA SER A 379 -12.96 14.95 -1.19
C SER A 379 -12.28 14.85 -2.55
N GLY A 380 -12.69 15.70 -3.50
CA GLY A 380 -12.14 15.69 -4.87
C GLY A 380 -12.78 14.62 -5.76
N GLY A 381 -12.98 14.94 -7.05
CA GLY A 381 -13.60 14.01 -8.01
C GLY A 381 -14.94 13.44 -7.52
N ASP A 382 -15.07 12.12 -7.65
CA ASP A 382 -16.22 11.35 -7.19
C ASP A 382 -16.29 11.30 -5.65
N ALA A 383 -15.16 11.43 -4.96
CA ALA A 383 -15.11 11.41 -3.49
C ALA A 383 -15.64 12.69 -2.82
N GLN A 384 -16.24 13.62 -3.57
CA GLN A 384 -16.47 14.99 -3.13
C GLN A 384 -17.55 15.12 -2.04
N GLY A 385 -17.10 15.09 -0.78
CA GLY A 385 -17.96 15.27 0.39
C GLY A 385 -18.48 13.96 0.97
N ASP A 386 -17.88 12.83 0.56
CA ASP A 386 -18.23 11.53 1.09
C ASP A 386 -17.85 11.40 2.57
N THR A 387 -18.64 10.60 3.26
CA THR A 387 -18.39 10.13 4.62
C THR A 387 -18.15 8.63 4.58
N LEU A 388 -17.02 8.20 5.13
CA LEU A 388 -16.60 6.80 5.18
C LEU A 388 -16.72 6.26 6.60
N VAL A 389 -17.32 5.10 6.76
CA VAL A 389 -17.52 4.40 8.04
C VAL A 389 -17.16 2.94 7.85
N ASP A 390 -16.39 2.38 8.78
CA ASP A 390 -15.99 0.96 8.76
C ASP A 390 -15.42 0.56 7.37
N ILE A 391 -14.44 1.34 6.88
CA ILE A 391 -13.72 1.09 5.62
C ILE A 391 -12.23 0.94 5.92
N GLU A 392 -11.66 -0.19 5.53
CA GLU A 392 -10.25 -0.51 5.77
C GLU A 392 -9.35 -0.16 4.57
N ASN A 393 -9.89 -0.06 3.36
CA ASN A 393 -9.10 0.04 2.13
C ASN A 393 -9.61 1.13 1.19
N VAL A 394 -8.71 1.65 0.36
CA VAL A 394 -9.03 2.69 -0.63
C VAL A 394 -8.39 2.37 -1.96
N THR A 395 -9.17 2.49 -3.03
CA THR A 395 -8.66 2.57 -4.41
C THR A 395 -8.90 3.97 -4.94
N GLY A 396 -7.82 4.64 -5.37
CA GLY A 396 -7.80 5.96 -5.99
C GLY A 396 -8.36 5.98 -7.42
N SER A 397 -8.18 7.10 -8.10
CA SER A 397 -8.61 7.34 -9.47
C SER A 397 -7.62 6.79 -10.50
N ASP A 398 -8.12 6.22 -11.61
CA ASP A 398 -7.24 5.72 -12.68
C ASP A 398 -6.90 6.83 -13.70
N MET A 399 -6.40 7.97 -13.20
CA MET A 399 -6.24 9.20 -13.98
C MET A 399 -4.80 9.72 -13.96
N ALA A 400 -4.00 9.32 -14.94
CA ALA A 400 -2.57 9.65 -15.06
C ALA A 400 -2.18 11.15 -15.06
N SER A 401 -3.13 12.07 -15.25
CA SER A 401 -2.88 13.51 -15.17
C SER A 401 -3.18 14.14 -13.81
N GLU A 402 -3.74 13.34 -12.90
CA GLU A 402 -4.18 13.74 -11.58
C GLU A 402 -3.31 13.07 -10.51
N ARG A 403 -3.55 13.44 -9.26
CA ARG A 403 -2.86 12.92 -8.09
C ARG A 403 -3.89 12.58 -7.03
N ASP A 404 -3.79 11.38 -6.50
CA ASP A 404 -4.52 10.94 -5.33
C ASP A 404 -3.74 11.20 -4.04
N TRP A 405 -4.48 11.46 -2.96
CA TRP A 405 -3.95 11.64 -1.61
C TRP A 405 -4.67 10.67 -0.68
N LEU A 406 -4.05 9.54 -0.41
CA LEU A 406 -4.66 8.42 0.31
C LEU A 406 -4.00 8.25 1.67
N TRP A 407 -4.79 8.39 2.74
CA TRP A 407 -4.35 8.15 4.12
C TRP A 407 -5.12 7.00 4.75
N GLY A 408 -4.37 6.01 5.24
CA GLY A 408 -4.88 4.97 6.11
C GLY A 408 -5.00 5.42 7.56
N ASP A 409 -5.25 4.45 8.45
CA ASP A 409 -5.50 4.65 9.86
C ASP A 409 -4.51 3.89 10.77
N ALA A 410 -5.01 3.12 11.73
CA ALA A 410 -4.18 2.30 12.63
C ALA A 410 -4.36 0.79 12.36
N GLY A 411 -5.25 0.44 11.43
CA GLY A 411 -5.47 -0.91 10.94
C GLY A 411 -4.46 -1.27 9.85
N ALA A 412 -4.52 -2.51 9.36
CA ALA A 412 -3.75 -2.89 8.18
C ALA A 412 -4.55 -2.53 6.92
N ASN A 413 -4.17 -1.44 6.26
CA ASN A 413 -4.89 -0.89 5.12
C ASN A 413 -4.28 -1.32 3.78
N VAL A 414 -5.09 -1.40 2.74
CA VAL A 414 -4.65 -1.49 1.34
C VAL A 414 -4.97 -0.17 0.65
N LEU A 415 -3.93 0.57 0.26
CA LEU A 415 -4.04 1.85 -0.45
C LEU A 415 -3.50 1.67 -1.88
N LYS A 416 -4.35 1.91 -2.89
CA LYS A 416 -3.98 1.81 -4.30
C LYS A 416 -4.15 3.15 -5.01
N GLY A 417 -3.05 3.75 -5.49
CA GLY A 417 -3.06 5.00 -6.27
C GLY A 417 -3.58 4.81 -7.70
N LEU A 418 -3.28 3.66 -8.31
CA LEU A 418 -3.57 3.34 -9.72
C LEU A 418 -2.73 4.13 -10.71
N ALA A 419 -3.22 5.20 -11.32
CA ALA A 419 -2.48 5.94 -12.33
C ALA A 419 -2.46 7.41 -11.96
N GLY A 420 -1.29 8.02 -11.98
CA GLY A 420 -1.16 9.37 -11.46
C GLY A 420 0.21 9.56 -10.88
N ALA A 421 0.42 10.70 -10.24
CA ALA A 421 1.56 10.84 -9.37
C ALA A 421 1.00 10.96 -7.98
N ASP A 422 0.96 9.88 -7.20
CA ASP A 422 0.12 9.77 -6.02
C ASP A 422 0.90 10.00 -4.72
N MET A 423 0.16 10.25 -3.64
CA MET A 423 0.69 10.43 -2.29
C MET A 423 -0.05 9.48 -1.36
N LEU A 424 0.67 8.54 -0.76
CA LEU A 424 0.10 7.48 0.06
C LEU A 424 0.77 7.44 1.44
N GLU A 425 -0.03 7.28 2.49
CA GLU A 425 0.45 7.17 3.88
C GLU A 425 -0.44 6.20 4.64
N GLY A 426 0.06 4.98 4.88
CA GLY A 426 -0.68 3.92 5.57
C GLY A 426 -1.05 4.27 7.01
N GLY A 427 -0.11 4.83 7.76
CA GLY A 427 -0.29 5.10 9.18
C GLY A 427 0.32 3.97 10.00
N ALA A 428 -0.30 3.60 11.11
CA ALA A 428 0.16 2.44 11.85
C ALA A 428 -0.56 1.21 11.31
N GLY A 429 0.12 0.08 11.22
CA GLY A 429 -0.48 -1.08 10.56
C GLY A 429 0.59 -1.95 9.97
N ALA A 430 0.19 -2.98 9.23
CA ALA A 430 1.07 -3.63 8.28
C ALA A 430 0.39 -3.45 6.93
N ASP A 431 0.69 -2.32 6.30
CA ASP A 431 -0.09 -1.77 5.20
C ASP A 431 0.42 -2.25 3.85
N VAL A 432 -0.47 -2.30 2.86
CA VAL A 432 -0.10 -2.47 1.45
C VAL A 432 -0.26 -1.13 0.76
N ILE A 433 0.86 -0.52 0.40
CA ILE A 433 0.92 0.77 -0.28
C ILE A 433 1.35 0.50 -1.73
N ASP A 434 0.40 0.64 -2.66
CA ASP A 434 0.60 0.43 -4.09
C ASP A 434 0.39 1.75 -4.85
N GLY A 435 1.48 2.41 -5.24
CA GLY A 435 1.43 3.66 -6.01
C GLY A 435 0.85 3.45 -7.41
N GLY A 436 1.13 2.29 -8.01
CA GLY A 436 0.70 1.95 -9.35
C GLY A 436 1.61 2.54 -10.45
N ALA A 437 1.03 3.30 -11.36
CA ALA A 437 1.69 3.83 -12.54
C ALA A 437 1.85 5.34 -12.46
N GLY A 438 3.09 5.77 -12.30
CA GLY A 438 3.49 7.16 -12.51
C GLY A 438 4.64 7.52 -11.59
N TRP A 439 4.50 8.61 -10.81
CA TRP A 439 5.52 9.03 -9.86
C TRP A 439 4.90 9.13 -8.48
N ASP A 440 5.13 8.11 -7.67
CA ASP A 440 4.35 7.90 -6.47
C ASP A 440 5.21 8.06 -5.21
N THR A 441 4.60 8.63 -4.18
CA THR A 441 5.28 8.95 -2.92
C THR A 441 4.62 8.22 -1.76
N ALA A 442 5.41 7.41 -1.04
CA ALA A 442 5.01 6.91 0.27
C ALA A 442 5.54 7.84 1.37
N ARG A 443 4.68 8.14 2.36
CA ARG A 443 4.96 9.14 3.39
C ARG A 443 4.81 8.52 4.78
N TYR A 444 5.80 8.79 5.62
CA TYR A 444 5.91 8.33 7.01
C TYR A 444 6.13 9.49 8.00
N THR A 445 5.87 10.72 7.58
CA THR A 445 6.18 11.92 8.38
C THR A 445 5.41 12.02 9.71
N ARG A 446 4.35 11.22 9.90
CA ARG A 446 3.61 11.13 11.18
C ARG A 446 4.13 10.02 12.10
N SER A 447 5.06 9.19 11.64
CA SER A 447 5.65 8.11 12.43
C SER A 447 6.24 8.65 13.73
N ALA A 448 5.96 7.96 14.83
CA ALA A 448 6.43 8.35 16.16
C ALA A 448 7.84 7.83 16.50
N SER A 449 8.49 7.15 15.56
CA SER A 449 9.88 6.66 15.67
C SER A 449 10.53 6.55 14.29
N GLY A 450 11.84 6.34 14.28
CA GLY A 450 12.58 6.06 13.05
C GLY A 450 12.08 4.80 12.34
N ILE A 451 12.17 4.83 11.01
CA ILE A 451 11.75 3.79 10.09
C ILE A 451 12.96 3.23 9.34
N GLN A 452 12.81 2.01 8.84
CA GLN A 452 13.73 1.41 7.90
C GLN A 452 12.92 0.93 6.70
N ILE A 453 13.22 1.48 5.52
CA ILE A 453 12.58 1.13 4.24
C ILE A 453 13.63 0.51 3.32
N ASN A 454 13.24 -0.56 2.63
CA ASN A 454 14.07 -1.15 1.59
C ASN A 454 13.19 -1.52 0.38
N LEU A 455 13.23 -0.68 -0.66
CA LEU A 455 12.40 -0.84 -1.86
C LEU A 455 12.79 -2.05 -2.71
N THR A 456 14.01 -2.58 -2.55
CA THR A 456 14.48 -3.77 -3.27
C THR A 456 13.99 -5.09 -2.67
N THR A 457 13.99 -5.19 -1.33
CA THR A 457 13.64 -6.43 -0.60
C THR A 457 12.23 -6.41 -0.01
N ASN A 458 11.63 -5.22 0.08
CA ASN A 458 10.33 -4.98 0.72
C ASN A 458 10.30 -5.40 2.20
N ILE A 459 11.46 -5.29 2.87
CA ILE A 459 11.59 -5.51 4.31
C ILE A 459 11.54 -4.14 4.97
N ASN A 460 10.35 -3.74 5.41
CA ASN A 460 10.08 -2.46 6.03
C ASN A 460 9.79 -2.65 7.52
N THR A 461 10.47 -1.88 8.38
CA THR A 461 10.43 -2.07 9.83
C THR A 461 10.53 -0.74 10.59
N GLY A 462 10.12 -0.73 11.86
CA GLY A 462 10.21 0.44 12.72
C GLY A 462 9.07 1.45 12.48
N GLY A 463 8.57 2.04 13.57
CA GLY A 463 7.49 3.02 13.52
C GLY A 463 6.27 2.55 12.73
N ASP A 464 5.78 3.47 11.91
CA ASP A 464 4.63 3.25 11.03
C ASP A 464 4.98 2.30 9.86
N ALA A 465 6.25 2.18 9.45
CA ALA A 465 6.69 1.28 8.38
C ALA A 465 6.68 -0.21 8.75
N GLN A 466 6.23 -0.57 9.97
CA GLN A 466 6.43 -1.91 10.53
C GLN A 466 5.55 -2.97 9.87
N GLY A 467 6.13 -3.69 8.91
CA GLY A 467 5.43 -4.77 8.20
C GLY A 467 4.74 -4.29 6.91
N ASP A 468 4.91 -3.03 6.57
CA ASP A 468 4.37 -2.45 5.33
C ASP A 468 5.00 -3.10 4.10
N THR A 469 4.23 -3.17 3.03
CA THR A 469 4.66 -3.61 1.71
C THR A 469 4.42 -2.52 0.69
N LEU A 470 5.48 -2.12 -0.03
CA LEU A 470 5.46 -0.97 -0.95
C LEU A 470 5.61 -1.44 -2.41
N PHE A 471 4.75 -0.97 -3.31
CA PHE A 471 4.80 -1.28 -4.73
C PHE A 471 4.71 0.00 -5.58
N GLY A 472 5.54 0.11 -6.62
CA GLY A 472 5.54 1.27 -7.52
C GLY A 472 5.72 2.58 -6.77
N ILE A 473 6.75 2.68 -5.92
CA ILE A 473 7.04 3.89 -5.15
C ILE A 473 8.44 4.36 -5.53
N GLU A 474 8.53 5.57 -6.05
CA GLU A 474 9.80 6.22 -6.45
C GLU A 474 10.24 7.29 -5.44
N ALA A 475 9.36 7.70 -4.51
CA ALA A 475 9.69 8.70 -3.51
C ALA A 475 9.29 8.30 -2.09
N ILE A 476 10.18 8.53 -1.13
CA ILE A 476 9.94 8.30 0.29
C ILE A 476 10.13 9.59 1.07
N TYR A 477 9.11 10.00 1.81
CA TYR A 477 9.21 11.04 2.83
C TYR A 477 9.22 10.37 4.19
N ALA A 478 10.38 10.34 4.83
CA ALA A 478 10.59 9.60 6.07
C ALA A 478 10.07 10.36 7.30
N SER A 479 10.46 9.90 8.48
CA SER A 479 9.97 10.37 9.77
C SER A 479 10.69 11.66 10.21
N ALA A 480 10.64 11.96 11.51
CA ALA A 480 11.42 13.04 12.12
C ALA A 480 12.49 12.49 13.08
N TYR A 481 12.86 11.23 12.88
CA TYR A 481 13.83 10.48 13.66
C TYR A 481 14.82 9.81 12.71
N ASN A 482 15.90 9.27 13.26
CA ASN A 482 16.92 8.57 12.49
C ASN A 482 16.33 7.41 11.67
N ASP A 483 16.36 7.57 10.36
CA ASP A 483 15.78 6.69 9.37
C ASP A 483 16.86 5.99 8.53
N ILE A 484 16.51 4.83 7.98
CA ILE A 484 17.37 4.10 7.03
C ILE A 484 16.56 3.84 5.76
N LEU A 485 16.96 4.46 4.65
CA LEU A 485 16.28 4.34 3.37
C LEU A 485 17.18 3.69 2.34
N ILE A 486 16.70 2.58 1.75
CA ILE A 486 17.39 1.87 0.67
C ILE A 486 16.47 1.82 -0.54
N GLY A 487 16.96 2.34 -1.66
CA GLY A 487 16.26 2.48 -2.94
C GLY A 487 16.16 1.20 -3.75
N SER A 488 15.89 1.43 -5.03
CA SER A 488 15.66 0.44 -6.07
C SER A 488 16.79 0.52 -7.12
N ALA A 489 16.55 0.05 -8.34
CA ALA A 489 17.48 0.29 -9.45
C ALA A 489 16.98 1.41 -10.40
N GLY A 490 15.87 2.05 -10.02
CA GLY A 490 15.27 3.18 -10.72
C GLY A 490 15.79 4.51 -10.17
N ASN A 491 15.17 5.62 -10.56
CA ASN A 491 15.51 6.92 -9.99
C ASN A 491 14.63 7.14 -8.75
N ASP A 492 15.23 7.23 -7.58
CA ASP A 492 14.55 7.38 -6.31
C ASP A 492 14.70 8.80 -5.73
N VAL A 493 13.71 9.26 -4.98
CA VAL A 493 13.76 10.54 -4.26
C VAL A 493 13.49 10.31 -2.79
N PHE A 494 14.53 10.50 -1.98
CA PHE A 494 14.46 10.38 -0.53
C PHE A 494 14.49 11.75 0.14
N ASN A 495 13.66 11.88 1.16
CA ASN A 495 13.67 12.99 2.11
C ASN A 495 13.67 12.39 3.52
N GLY A 496 14.84 12.33 4.15
CA GLY A 496 15.05 11.78 5.49
C GLY A 496 14.32 12.57 6.59
N GLY A 497 14.25 13.89 6.42
CA GLY A 497 13.44 14.73 7.29
C GLY A 497 14.27 15.29 8.45
N ALA A 498 14.09 14.77 9.65
CA ALA A 498 14.89 15.17 10.80
C ALA A 498 15.46 13.94 11.49
N GLY A 499 16.58 14.09 12.19
CA GLY A 499 17.31 12.95 12.73
C GLY A 499 18.58 12.73 11.94
N ASP A 500 19.40 11.77 12.37
CA ASP A 500 20.61 11.38 11.65
C ASP A 500 20.26 10.19 10.75
N ASP A 501 20.06 10.45 9.47
CA ASP A 501 19.51 9.50 8.51
C ASP A 501 20.61 8.82 7.66
N ILE A 502 20.33 7.59 7.21
CA ILE A 502 21.19 6.86 6.27
C ILE A 502 20.42 6.62 4.98
N LEU A 503 20.91 7.18 3.88
CA LEU A 503 20.25 7.16 2.58
C LEU A 503 21.14 6.44 1.55
N SER A 504 20.60 5.38 0.93
CA SER A 504 21.26 4.62 -0.13
C SER A 504 20.32 4.53 -1.33
N GLY A 505 20.58 5.29 -2.39
CA GLY A 505 19.81 5.25 -3.64
C GLY A 505 19.96 3.94 -4.41
N LEU A 506 21.16 3.34 -4.35
CA LEU A 506 21.62 2.25 -5.23
C LEU A 506 21.77 2.74 -6.68
N ALA A 507 21.43 1.92 -7.68
CA ALA A 507 21.60 2.32 -9.06
C ALA A 507 20.45 3.25 -9.48
N GLY A 508 20.77 4.37 -10.12
CA GLY A 508 19.76 5.35 -10.48
C GLY A 508 20.40 6.69 -10.77
N SER A 509 19.58 7.71 -11.00
CA SER A 509 20.01 9.09 -10.78
C SER A 509 19.08 9.65 -9.72
N ASP A 510 19.53 9.56 -8.48
CA ASP A 510 18.71 9.69 -7.29
C ASP A 510 18.79 11.10 -6.71
N ILE A 511 17.80 11.47 -5.90
CA ILE A 511 17.87 12.67 -5.07
C ILE A 511 17.86 12.21 -3.62
N LEU A 512 19.01 12.35 -2.96
CA LEU A 512 19.17 11.99 -1.55
C LEU A 512 19.17 13.29 -0.74
N LYS A 513 18.05 13.56 -0.08
CA LYS A 513 17.91 14.69 0.83
C LYS A 513 17.89 14.21 2.28
N GLY A 514 18.93 14.54 3.06
CA GLY A 514 19.02 14.21 4.48
C GLY A 514 18.01 15.02 5.28
N GLY A 515 18.25 16.33 5.40
CA GLY A 515 17.33 17.26 6.04
C GLY A 515 17.97 17.93 7.23
N THR A 516 17.46 17.71 8.44
CA THR A 516 18.08 18.26 9.65
C THR A 516 18.67 17.17 10.51
N GLY A 517 19.97 17.20 10.74
CA GLY A 517 20.68 16.23 11.56
C GLY A 517 22.09 16.07 11.04
N LYS A 518 22.68 14.90 11.24
CA LYS A 518 23.91 14.46 10.57
C LYS A 518 23.59 13.29 9.67
N ASP A 519 23.36 13.58 8.41
CA ASP A 519 22.85 12.60 7.45
C ASP A 519 24.00 11.96 6.66
N THR A 520 23.81 10.72 6.23
CA THR A 520 24.82 9.91 5.54
C THR A 520 24.30 9.43 4.20
N ALA A 521 25.00 9.78 3.12
CA ALA A 521 24.86 9.08 1.84
C ALA A 521 25.73 7.82 1.88
N ASP A 522 25.10 6.64 1.74
CA ASP A 522 25.75 5.33 1.86
C ASP A 522 25.84 4.65 0.49
N TYR A 523 27.07 4.49 -0.02
CA TYR A 523 27.39 3.82 -1.27
C TYR A 523 28.12 2.48 -1.05
N SER A 524 28.12 1.93 0.16
CA SER A 524 28.83 0.69 0.51
C SER A 524 28.40 -0.53 -0.30
N ALA A 525 27.15 -0.53 -0.79
CA ALA A 525 26.62 -1.58 -1.66
C ALA A 525 27.07 -1.48 -3.12
N SER A 526 27.67 -0.36 -3.55
CA SER A 526 28.06 -0.16 -4.93
C SER A 526 29.19 -1.11 -5.33
N VAL A 527 29.10 -1.64 -6.55
CA VAL A 527 30.08 -2.58 -7.10
C VAL A 527 31.19 -1.90 -7.89
N LEU A 528 31.15 -0.58 -8.00
CA LEU A 528 32.18 0.27 -8.60
C LEU A 528 32.47 1.44 -7.66
N ALA A 529 33.65 2.03 -7.82
CA ALA A 529 34.01 3.20 -7.05
C ALA A 529 33.12 4.42 -7.37
N VAL A 530 32.98 5.27 -6.36
CA VAL A 530 32.17 6.48 -6.36
C VAL A 530 33.03 7.73 -6.17
N GLY A 531 32.59 8.83 -6.78
CA GLY A 531 33.15 10.16 -6.63
C GLY A 531 32.10 11.10 -6.10
N ILE A 532 32.28 11.60 -4.88
CA ILE A 532 31.31 12.41 -4.14
C ILE A 532 31.93 13.75 -3.77
N ASP A 533 31.19 14.83 -4.01
CA ASP A 533 31.55 16.18 -3.59
C ASP A 533 30.36 16.83 -2.86
N LEU A 534 30.42 16.85 -1.53
CA LEU A 534 29.36 17.41 -0.69
C LEU A 534 29.19 18.92 -0.87
N LEU A 535 30.28 19.66 -1.15
CA LEU A 535 30.22 21.11 -1.35
C LEU A 535 29.38 21.49 -2.58
N SER A 536 29.48 20.71 -3.66
CA SER A 536 28.67 20.91 -4.86
C SER A 536 27.37 20.11 -4.87
N GLY A 537 27.21 19.15 -3.94
CA GLY A 537 26.09 18.23 -3.87
C GLY A 537 26.05 17.26 -5.06
N THR A 538 27.21 16.94 -5.64
CA THR A 538 27.30 16.09 -6.84
C THR A 538 27.94 14.75 -6.55
N ALA A 539 27.48 13.74 -7.29
CA ALA A 539 27.85 12.36 -7.13
C ALA A 539 28.04 11.70 -8.51
N SER A 540 29.00 10.78 -8.61
CA SER A 540 29.43 10.18 -9.88
C SER A 540 30.05 8.80 -9.69
N GLY A 541 30.02 7.97 -10.73
CA GLY A 541 30.59 6.61 -10.69
C GLY A 541 29.71 5.64 -9.91
N GLY A 542 29.82 4.35 -10.23
CA GLY A 542 29.02 3.29 -9.58
C GLY A 542 27.54 3.63 -9.43
N ASP A 543 27.04 3.43 -8.23
CA ASP A 543 25.66 3.68 -7.82
C ASP A 543 25.40 5.19 -7.67
N ALA A 544 26.43 5.97 -7.32
CA ALA A 544 26.39 7.42 -7.21
C ALA A 544 26.18 8.17 -8.55
N ALA A 545 26.06 7.46 -9.68
CA ALA A 545 26.15 8.05 -11.01
C ALA A 545 24.92 8.91 -11.40
N GLY A 546 25.04 10.22 -11.18
CA GLY A 546 23.98 11.19 -11.51
C GLY A 546 23.13 11.60 -10.32
N ASP A 547 23.47 11.12 -9.13
CA ASP A 547 22.79 11.49 -7.90
C ASP A 547 23.00 12.97 -7.57
N THR A 548 22.00 13.53 -6.89
CA THR A 548 22.04 14.86 -6.28
C THR A 548 21.93 14.71 -4.77
N LEU A 549 22.92 15.24 -4.06
CA LEU A 549 22.97 15.21 -2.60
C LEU A 549 22.56 16.58 -2.04
N ILE A 550 21.63 16.59 -1.10
CA ILE A 550 21.07 17.81 -0.49
C ILE A 550 21.02 17.63 1.02
N ASP A 551 21.60 18.57 1.78
CA ASP A 551 21.62 18.50 3.24
C ASP A 551 22.19 17.14 3.72
N ILE A 552 23.38 16.78 3.21
CA ILE A 552 24.12 15.55 3.57
C ILE A 552 25.48 15.95 4.12
N GLU A 553 25.79 15.50 5.35
CA GLU A 553 27.06 15.84 6.01
C GLU A 553 28.10 14.71 5.93
N ASN A 554 27.68 13.47 5.67
CA ASN A 554 28.56 12.29 5.75
C ASN A 554 28.44 11.42 4.51
N VAL A 555 29.52 10.70 4.20
CA VAL A 555 29.60 9.79 3.06
C VAL A 555 30.28 8.49 3.45
N THR A 556 29.69 7.38 3.02
CA THR A 556 30.34 6.07 2.99
C THR A 556 30.56 5.66 1.54
N GLY A 557 31.81 5.39 1.18
CA GLY A 557 32.24 4.93 -0.15
C GLY A 557 31.87 3.48 -0.43
N SER A 558 32.38 2.95 -1.54
CA SER A 558 32.15 1.59 -2.02
C SER A 558 33.09 0.59 -1.34
N ASP A 559 32.60 -0.63 -1.05
CA ASP A 559 33.44 -1.70 -0.47
C ASP A 559 34.15 -2.51 -1.59
N VAL A 560 34.97 -1.84 -2.42
CA VAL A 560 35.57 -2.42 -3.64
C VAL A 560 37.10 -2.29 -3.67
N ALA A 561 37.78 -3.25 -3.03
CA ALA A 561 39.24 -3.30 -2.85
C ALA A 561 40.14 -3.07 -4.09
N SER A 562 39.63 -3.24 -5.32
CA SER A 562 40.41 -3.01 -6.56
C SER A 562 40.18 -1.63 -7.19
N GLN A 563 39.34 -0.80 -6.58
CA GLN A 563 38.97 0.51 -7.08
C GLN A 563 39.30 1.58 -6.04
N ARG A 564 39.02 2.83 -6.40
CA ARG A 564 39.40 4.01 -5.63
C ARG A 564 38.22 4.95 -5.60
N ASP A 565 37.69 5.20 -4.42
CA ASP A 565 36.72 6.25 -4.20
C ASP A 565 37.39 7.62 -4.14
N SER A 566 36.61 8.65 -4.43
CA SER A 566 37.05 10.04 -4.33
C SER A 566 36.00 10.83 -3.56
N LEU A 567 36.25 11.04 -2.27
CA LEU A 567 35.29 11.59 -1.34
C LEU A 567 35.76 12.98 -0.89
N TRP A 568 34.95 13.99 -1.19
CA TRP A 568 35.16 15.37 -0.78
C TRP A 568 34.03 15.83 0.14
N GLY A 569 34.40 16.30 1.33
CA GLY A 569 33.50 16.98 2.25
C GLY A 569 33.27 18.44 1.88
N ASP A 570 32.64 19.17 2.79
CA ASP A 570 32.26 20.58 2.64
C ASP A 570 32.94 21.49 3.69
N ASN A 571 32.21 22.43 4.29
CA ASN A 571 32.73 23.32 5.32
C ASN A 571 32.23 22.96 6.73
N GLY A 572 31.43 21.89 6.85
CA GLY A 572 30.93 21.36 8.11
C GLY A 572 31.76 20.18 8.61
N ASP A 573 31.49 19.73 9.84
CA ASP A 573 32.15 18.53 10.40
C ASP A 573 31.60 17.27 9.70
N ASN A 574 32.36 16.73 8.75
CA ASN A 574 32.00 15.59 7.94
C ASN A 574 32.58 14.27 8.48
N ILE A 575 31.94 13.16 8.13
CA ILE A 575 32.52 11.82 8.26
C ILE A 575 32.64 11.20 6.87
N LEU A 576 33.87 10.93 6.44
CA LEU A 576 34.19 10.31 5.16
C LEU A 576 34.78 8.92 5.41
N ARG A 577 34.16 7.87 4.87
CA ARG A 577 34.65 6.49 4.97
C ARG A 577 34.94 5.91 3.59
N GLY A 578 36.20 5.57 3.31
CA GLY A 578 36.62 4.92 2.04
C GLY A 578 36.21 3.46 1.95
N LEU A 579 36.19 2.75 3.08
CA LEU A 579 35.99 1.30 3.17
C LEU A 579 37.11 0.50 2.53
N ALA A 580 36.92 -0.16 1.38
CA ALA A 580 37.95 -0.98 0.78
C ALA A 580 38.33 -0.41 -0.57
N GLY A 581 39.62 -0.24 -0.80
CA GLY A 581 40.07 0.46 -1.98
C GLY A 581 41.37 1.15 -1.69
N ALA A 582 41.91 1.84 -2.69
CA ALA A 582 42.97 2.80 -2.42
C ALA A 582 42.31 4.15 -2.61
N ASP A 583 41.85 4.81 -1.56
CA ASP A 583 40.87 5.88 -1.67
C ASP A 583 41.50 7.27 -1.62
N PHE A 584 40.74 8.27 -2.06
CA PHE A 584 41.08 9.68 -1.97
C PHE A 584 40.05 10.40 -1.11
N LEU A 585 40.49 10.97 0.01
CA LEU A 585 39.62 11.63 0.98
C LEU A 585 40.13 13.04 1.28
N GLU A 586 39.22 14.00 1.31
CA GLU A 586 39.50 15.39 1.64
C GLU A 586 38.28 16.00 2.34
N GLY A 587 38.40 16.24 3.65
CA GLY A 587 37.32 16.72 4.50
C GLY A 587 36.86 18.13 4.11
N GLY A 588 37.82 19.04 3.93
CA GLY A 588 37.52 20.46 3.70
C GLY A 588 37.68 21.22 5.00
N ALA A 589 36.86 22.23 5.24
CA ALA A 589 36.91 22.93 6.53
C ALA A 589 35.96 22.24 7.51
N GLY A 590 36.29 22.21 8.78
CA GLY A 590 35.49 21.48 9.78
C GLY A 590 36.42 20.67 10.67
N ALA A 591 35.86 20.03 11.70
CA ALA A 591 36.56 18.98 12.42
C ALA A 591 36.09 17.63 11.89
N ASP A 592 36.82 17.10 10.91
CA ASP A 592 36.37 15.96 10.11
C ASP A 592 36.85 14.62 10.67
N VAL A 593 36.12 13.56 10.38
CA VAL A 593 36.58 12.19 10.57
C VAL A 593 36.83 11.58 9.21
N ILE A 594 38.11 11.33 8.92
CA ILE A 594 38.57 10.74 7.66
C ILE A 594 39.05 9.32 7.95
N ASP A 595 38.31 8.32 7.47
CA ASP A 595 38.62 6.91 7.64
C ASP A 595 38.86 6.27 6.27
N GLY A 596 40.12 6.02 5.93
CA GLY A 596 40.51 5.38 4.66
C GLY A 596 40.05 3.93 4.58
N GLY A 597 40.05 3.23 5.72
CA GLY A 597 39.67 1.83 5.80
C GLY A 597 40.80 0.88 5.39
N ALA A 598 40.55 0.06 4.38
CA ALA A 598 41.42 -1.02 3.94
C ALA A 598 41.97 -0.76 2.54
N GLY A 599 43.25 -0.42 2.48
CA GLY A 599 44.04 -0.47 1.27
C GLY A 599 45.19 0.52 1.33
N TRP A 600 45.30 1.41 0.33
CA TRP A 600 46.33 2.46 0.34
C TRP A 600 45.63 3.80 0.15
N ASP A 601 45.40 4.49 1.25
CA ASP A 601 44.45 5.58 1.30
C ASP A 601 45.17 6.92 1.42
N THR A 602 44.64 7.93 0.74
CA THR A 602 45.25 9.27 0.69
C THR A 602 44.32 10.31 1.30
N ALA A 603 44.77 10.95 2.38
CA ALA A 603 44.19 12.18 2.88
C ALA A 603 44.83 13.39 2.18
N ARG A 604 44.04 14.37 1.75
CA ARG A 604 44.52 15.56 1.04
C ARG A 604 44.03 16.84 1.70
N TYR A 605 44.94 17.82 1.72
CA TYR A 605 44.69 19.18 2.18
C TYR A 605 45.03 20.21 1.11
N THR A 606 45.05 19.78 -0.16
CA THR A 606 45.52 20.58 -1.29
C THR A 606 44.67 21.83 -1.57
N ARG A 607 43.42 21.89 -1.07
CA ARG A 607 42.56 23.08 -1.17
C ARG A 607 42.63 24.00 0.06
N SER A 608 43.37 23.62 1.09
CA SER A 608 43.50 24.40 2.32
C SER A 608 44.07 25.80 2.04
N ALA A 609 43.39 26.80 2.59
CA ALA A 609 43.78 28.20 2.44
C ALA A 609 44.94 28.62 3.39
N SER A 610 45.50 27.68 4.15
CA SER A 610 46.60 27.89 5.09
C SER A 610 47.35 26.58 5.31
N GLY A 611 48.57 26.69 5.87
CA GLY A 611 49.37 25.52 6.21
C GLY A 611 48.69 24.63 7.25
N VAL A 612 48.86 23.32 7.09
CA VAL A 612 48.30 22.27 7.94
C VAL A 612 49.40 21.61 8.77
N GLN A 613 49.05 21.20 9.97
CA GLN A 613 49.92 20.44 10.87
C GLN A 613 49.24 19.13 11.19
N ILE A 614 49.77 18.03 10.68
CA ILE A 614 49.14 16.72 10.72
C ILE A 614 50.13 15.72 11.28
N ASN A 615 49.65 14.88 12.19
CA ASN A 615 50.46 13.86 12.82
C ASN A 615 49.67 12.55 12.91
N LEU A 616 49.99 11.59 12.04
CA LEU A 616 49.27 10.32 11.93
C LEU A 616 49.48 9.42 13.17
N GLU A 617 50.60 9.58 13.89
CA GLU A 617 50.87 8.81 15.11
C GLU A 617 50.01 9.26 16.31
N THR A 618 49.88 10.57 16.52
CA THR A 618 49.18 11.15 17.68
C THR A 618 47.76 11.57 17.38
N ASN A 619 47.39 11.69 16.10
CA ASN A 619 46.12 12.23 15.63
C ASN A 619 45.82 13.64 16.19
N ILE A 620 46.86 14.45 16.35
CA ILE A 620 46.75 15.87 16.69
C ILE A 620 46.93 16.66 15.41
N ASN A 621 45.80 17.03 14.80
CA ASN A 621 45.77 17.73 13.53
C ASN A 621 45.22 19.15 13.74
N THR A 622 45.94 20.16 13.26
CA THR A 622 45.65 21.58 13.47
C THR A 622 46.01 22.42 12.25
N GLY A 623 45.47 23.64 12.16
CA GLY A 623 45.81 24.60 11.12
C GLY A 623 45.10 24.34 9.78
N GLY A 624 44.68 25.42 9.13
CA GLY A 624 43.95 25.35 7.86
C GLY A 624 42.71 24.45 7.95
N ASP A 625 42.56 23.62 6.94
CA ASP A 625 41.50 22.61 6.81
C ASP A 625 41.74 21.39 7.71
N ALA A 626 42.91 21.22 8.34
CA ALA A 626 43.19 20.10 9.24
C ALA A 626 42.77 20.33 10.70
N GLU A 627 42.15 21.48 11.02
CA GLU A 627 41.86 21.90 12.39
C GLU A 627 40.79 21.02 13.06
N GLY A 628 41.24 20.10 13.91
CA GLY A 628 40.35 19.20 14.66
C GLY A 628 40.05 17.89 13.96
N ASP A 629 40.62 17.68 12.78
CA ASP A 629 40.47 16.44 12.02
C ASP A 629 41.02 15.23 12.77
N THR A 630 40.39 14.08 12.54
CA THR A 630 40.87 12.77 12.99
C THR A 630 40.99 11.83 11.80
N LEU A 631 42.17 11.23 11.61
CA LEU A 631 42.54 10.41 10.46
C LEU A 631 42.79 8.96 10.90
N PHE A 632 42.18 8.02 10.19
CA PHE A 632 42.33 6.58 10.40
C PHE A 632 42.67 5.87 9.09
N GLY A 633 43.61 4.92 9.15
CA GLY A 633 43.98 4.10 7.99
C GLY A 633 44.43 4.94 6.79
N ILE A 634 45.38 5.85 7.01
CA ILE A 634 45.93 6.73 5.96
C ILE A 634 47.40 6.42 5.82
N GLU A 635 47.82 6.04 4.61
CA GLU A 635 49.22 5.78 4.24
C GLU A 635 49.81 6.88 3.35
N ALA A 636 48.98 7.78 2.84
CA ALA A 636 49.44 8.90 2.04
C ALA A 636 48.82 10.22 2.48
N LEU A 637 49.66 11.24 2.62
CA LEU A 637 49.26 12.57 3.05
C LEU A 637 49.79 13.62 2.07
N TYR A 638 48.89 14.48 1.61
CA TYR A 638 49.23 15.61 0.74
C TYR A 638 48.86 16.90 1.47
N GLY A 639 49.86 17.74 1.69
CA GLY A 639 49.73 19.06 2.28
C GLY A 639 49.03 20.05 1.36
N SER A 640 49.09 21.30 1.79
CA SER A 640 48.54 22.47 1.12
C SER A 640 49.57 23.11 0.17
N SER A 641 49.31 24.34 -0.26
CA SER A 641 50.29 25.17 -0.98
C SER A 641 50.97 26.19 -0.07
N HIS A 642 50.99 25.93 1.23
CA HIS A 642 51.57 26.77 2.27
C HIS A 642 52.40 25.91 3.20
N ASN A 643 53.24 26.55 4.01
CA ASN A 643 54.12 25.88 4.97
C ASN A 643 53.37 24.91 5.89
N ASP A 644 53.60 23.63 5.67
CA ASP A 644 52.96 22.52 6.36
C ASP A 644 53.91 21.83 7.35
N THR A 645 53.33 21.08 8.29
CA THR A 645 54.07 20.16 9.16
C THR A 645 53.42 18.79 9.07
N LEU A 646 54.08 17.84 8.42
CA LEU A 646 53.53 16.51 8.17
C LEU A 646 54.36 15.46 8.93
N VAL A 647 53.70 14.66 9.75
CA VAL A 647 54.33 13.54 10.47
C VAL A 647 53.60 12.25 10.14
N GLY A 648 54.34 11.29 9.58
CA GLY A 648 53.86 9.95 9.27
C GLY A 648 53.57 9.11 10.52
N GLY A 649 53.20 7.86 10.28
CA GLY A 649 52.84 6.88 11.30
C GLY A 649 53.93 5.85 11.53
N THR A 650 53.49 4.61 11.80
CA THR A 650 54.37 3.45 12.00
C THR A 650 54.44 2.53 10.77
N GLY A 651 53.78 2.92 9.67
CA GLY A 651 53.70 2.18 8.42
C GLY A 651 54.61 2.78 7.37
N ASN A 652 54.60 2.23 6.15
CA ASN A 652 55.28 2.90 5.05
C ASN A 652 54.37 4.02 4.55
N ASP A 653 54.82 5.25 4.62
CA ASP A 653 54.01 6.43 4.32
C ASP A 653 54.51 7.17 3.07
N LEU A 654 53.58 7.83 2.37
CA LEU A 654 53.89 8.81 1.32
C LEU A 654 53.47 10.20 1.81
N LEU A 655 54.44 11.04 2.11
CA LEU A 655 54.21 12.42 2.57
C LEU A 655 54.64 13.41 1.48
N ASN A 656 53.72 14.26 1.05
CA ASN A 656 53.95 15.32 0.08
C ASN A 656 53.62 16.67 0.72
N GLY A 657 54.63 17.52 0.92
CA GLY A 657 54.47 18.86 1.48
C GLY A 657 53.63 19.75 0.57
N GLY A 658 54.01 19.82 -0.70
CA GLY A 658 53.21 20.42 -1.76
C GLY A 658 53.82 21.74 -2.19
N GLY A 659 53.58 22.82 -1.48
CA GLY A 659 54.36 24.03 -1.71
C GLY A 659 54.38 24.93 -0.50
N GLY A 660 55.37 25.82 -0.42
CA GLY A 660 55.68 26.51 0.83
C GLY A 660 56.83 25.81 1.54
N ASP A 661 57.33 26.41 2.61
CA ASP A 661 58.47 25.84 3.34
C ASP A 661 57.96 24.81 4.36
N ASP A 662 58.10 23.53 4.03
CA ASP A 662 57.45 22.43 4.74
C ASP A 662 58.39 21.73 5.72
N THR A 663 57.82 21.13 6.76
CA THR A 663 58.53 20.25 7.69
C THR A 663 57.91 18.86 7.63
N ILE A 664 58.66 17.87 7.14
CA ILE A 664 58.16 16.52 6.90
C ILE A 664 58.98 15.50 7.69
N ASN A 665 58.32 14.68 8.50
CA ASN A 665 58.92 13.57 9.23
C ASN A 665 58.23 12.24 8.84
N GLY A 666 58.99 11.28 8.34
CA GLY A 666 58.48 9.97 7.89
C GLY A 666 57.88 9.13 9.00
N GLY A 667 58.42 9.23 10.21
CA GLY A 667 58.02 8.39 11.33
C GLY A 667 58.78 7.07 11.33
N ALA A 668 58.08 5.95 11.41
CA ALA A 668 58.69 4.64 11.33
C ALA A 668 58.11 3.88 10.14
N GLY A 669 58.95 3.31 9.27
CA GLY A 669 58.48 2.71 8.04
C GLY A 669 59.57 2.59 7.00
N ASN A 670 59.21 2.44 5.73
CA ASN A 670 60.09 2.85 4.64
C ASN A 670 59.29 3.88 3.84
N ASP A 671 59.60 5.14 4.09
CA ASP A 671 58.74 6.25 3.72
C ASP A 671 59.22 6.91 2.44
N ILE A 672 58.30 7.62 1.79
CA ILE A 672 58.61 8.50 0.66
C ILE A 672 58.21 9.91 1.04
N LEU A 673 59.19 10.78 1.20
CA LEU A 673 59.00 12.18 1.55
C LEU A 673 59.28 13.06 0.33
N LYS A 674 58.41 14.02 0.07
CA LYS A 674 58.54 14.99 -1.02
C LYS A 674 58.24 16.39 -0.51
N GLY A 675 59.23 17.27 -0.46
CA GLY A 675 59.04 18.68 -0.13
C GLY A 675 58.30 19.43 -1.24
N GLU A 676 58.75 19.23 -2.48
CA GLU A 676 58.24 19.82 -3.73
C GLU A 676 58.75 21.23 -4.00
N SER A 677 58.12 22.30 -3.49
CA SER A 677 58.63 23.67 -3.76
C SER A 677 58.62 24.51 -2.50
N GLY A 678 59.76 25.05 -2.13
CA GLY A 678 59.94 25.79 -0.88
C GLY A 678 61.28 25.42 -0.25
N GLU A 679 61.67 26.09 0.83
CA GLU A 679 62.84 25.65 1.60
C GLU A 679 62.42 24.57 2.61
N ASP A 680 62.50 23.30 2.22
CA ASP A 680 61.88 22.20 2.98
C ASP A 680 62.82 21.53 3.98
N VAL A 681 62.28 20.98 5.06
CA VAL A 681 63.01 20.18 6.06
C VAL A 681 62.45 18.77 6.07
N LEU A 682 63.26 17.79 5.66
CA LEU A 682 62.85 16.38 5.55
C LEU A 682 63.66 15.50 6.51
N ALA A 683 62.97 14.75 7.37
CA ALA A 683 63.55 13.73 8.23
C ALA A 683 62.93 12.37 7.93
N GLY A 684 63.71 11.40 7.46
CA GLY A 684 63.23 10.03 7.20
C GLY A 684 62.80 9.33 8.49
N SER A 685 63.56 9.53 9.57
CA SER A 685 63.39 8.86 10.86
C SER A 685 63.67 7.36 10.75
N ASP A 686 62.86 6.48 11.35
CA ASP A 686 63.15 5.04 11.47
C ASP A 686 62.76 4.30 10.18
N GLY A 687 63.69 4.11 9.26
CA GLY A 687 63.31 3.46 8.01
C GLY A 687 64.40 3.43 6.96
N GLN A 688 64.19 2.70 5.86
CA GLN A 688 64.95 2.96 4.64
C GLN A 688 64.12 3.90 3.78
N ASP A 689 64.33 5.18 3.98
CA ASP A 689 63.44 6.20 3.45
C ASP A 689 63.96 6.74 2.12
N THR A 690 63.04 7.29 1.32
CA THR A 690 63.37 8.00 0.08
C THR A 690 62.90 9.45 0.19
N LEU A 691 63.85 10.37 0.17
CA LEU A 691 63.63 11.79 0.39
C LEU A 691 63.87 12.55 -0.91
N TYR A 692 62.93 13.42 -1.27
CA TYR A 692 63.03 14.34 -2.39
C TYR A 692 62.78 15.75 -1.85
N GLY A 693 63.80 16.60 -1.87
CA GLY A 693 63.66 17.99 -1.43
C GLY A 693 62.75 18.75 -2.40
N GLY A 694 63.07 18.66 -3.69
CA GLY A 694 62.34 19.36 -4.75
C GLY A 694 63.12 20.58 -5.25
N ALA A 695 62.45 21.73 -5.29
CA ALA A 695 63.01 22.99 -5.75
C ALA A 695 63.25 23.94 -4.58
N ASP A 696 64.28 24.78 -4.71
CA ASP A 696 64.79 25.69 -3.68
C ASP A 696 65.68 24.94 -2.66
N ALA A 697 66.07 25.59 -1.56
CA ALA A 697 67.15 25.10 -0.71
C ALA A 697 66.62 24.21 0.42
N ASP A 698 66.83 22.90 0.28
CA ASP A 698 66.25 21.91 1.19
C ASP A 698 67.23 21.39 2.25
N MET A 699 66.70 20.93 3.38
CA MET A 699 67.45 20.35 4.48
C MET A 699 67.05 18.89 4.70
N PHE A 700 68.00 17.98 4.55
CA PHE A 700 67.83 16.56 4.87
C PHE A 700 68.40 16.28 6.25
N LEU A 701 67.52 16.04 7.23
CA LEU A 701 67.85 15.88 8.64
C LEU A 701 68.07 14.42 9.03
N PHE A 702 69.20 14.13 9.67
CA PHE A 702 69.53 12.81 10.20
C PHE A 702 69.51 12.81 11.73
N GLU A 703 68.66 11.98 12.32
CA GLU A 703 68.44 11.91 13.77
C GLU A 703 69.23 10.77 14.42
N SER A 704 69.85 11.04 15.58
CA SER A 704 70.72 10.07 16.30
C SER A 704 70.05 8.75 16.69
N GLY A 705 68.71 8.72 16.75
CA GLY A 705 67.93 7.52 17.06
C GLY A 705 67.83 6.53 15.91
N SER A 706 67.86 7.01 14.66
CA SER A 706 67.45 6.23 13.49
C SER A 706 68.52 6.10 12.41
N ALA A 707 69.40 7.10 12.27
CA ALA A 707 70.34 7.24 11.15
C ALA A 707 71.31 6.06 10.90
N PHE A 708 71.51 5.18 11.88
CA PHE A 708 72.46 4.05 11.78
C PHE A 708 71.79 2.68 11.58
N ASN A 709 70.46 2.61 11.62
CA ASN A 709 69.74 1.34 11.56
C ASN A 709 69.39 0.93 10.13
N ASN A 710 69.33 1.90 9.22
CA ASN A 710 68.93 1.77 7.82
C ASN A 710 69.64 2.85 6.99
N ILE A 711 69.63 2.73 5.66
CA ILE A 711 70.30 3.67 4.76
C ILE A 711 69.23 4.40 3.96
N ASP A 712 69.14 5.70 4.16
CA ASP A 712 68.21 6.55 3.43
C ASP A 712 68.72 6.89 2.04
N THR A 713 67.79 7.22 1.16
CA THR A 713 68.05 7.60 -0.22
C THR A 713 67.57 9.02 -0.45
N ILE A 714 68.48 9.93 -0.81
CA ILE A 714 68.13 11.27 -1.26
C ILE A 714 68.16 11.28 -2.79
N GLY A 715 67.02 11.62 -3.39
CA GLY A 715 66.78 11.43 -4.82
C GLY A 715 67.24 12.58 -5.72
N ASP A 716 67.41 13.77 -5.18
CA ASP A 716 67.53 15.02 -5.95
C ASP A 716 68.51 16.07 -5.39
N PHE A 717 69.36 15.69 -4.43
CA PHE A 717 70.29 16.63 -3.77
C PHE A 717 71.08 17.52 -4.73
N SER A 718 71.10 18.83 -4.47
CA SER A 718 71.61 19.85 -5.38
C SER A 718 72.30 21.01 -4.67
N LEU A 719 73.63 21.05 -4.79
CA LEU A 719 74.43 22.20 -4.36
C LEU A 719 74.05 23.52 -5.07
N ALA A 720 73.43 23.43 -6.24
CA ALA A 720 73.05 24.60 -7.03
C ALA A 720 71.76 25.26 -6.51
N GLU A 721 70.85 24.46 -5.98
CA GLU A 721 69.60 24.91 -5.37
C GLU A 721 69.80 25.35 -3.92
N GLY A 722 70.74 24.72 -3.20
CA GLY A 722 71.16 25.18 -1.87
C GLY A 722 71.19 24.08 -0.82
N ASP A 723 70.91 22.85 -1.21
CA ASP A 723 70.58 21.76 -0.30
C ASP A 723 71.66 21.48 0.74
N ALA A 724 71.21 21.09 1.93
CA ALA A 724 72.04 20.82 3.07
C ALA A 724 71.73 19.45 3.69
N LEU A 725 72.79 18.76 4.12
CA LEU A 725 72.72 17.55 4.93
C LEU A 725 72.92 17.95 6.39
N ASP A 726 71.89 17.85 7.23
CA ASP A 726 72.00 18.14 8.67
C ASP A 726 72.23 16.85 9.47
N ILE A 727 73.45 16.74 9.99
CA ILE A 727 73.91 15.64 10.84
C ILE A 727 74.32 16.12 12.23
N SER A 728 73.97 17.35 12.59
CA SER A 728 74.31 17.97 13.89
C SER A 728 73.86 17.11 15.07
N SER A 729 72.72 16.43 14.94
CA SER A 729 72.20 15.54 15.97
C SER A 729 73.07 14.29 16.21
N LEU A 730 73.80 13.84 15.17
CA LEU A 730 74.68 12.67 15.22
C LEU A 730 76.01 13.01 15.88
N LEU A 731 76.44 14.27 15.78
CA LEU A 731 77.79 14.71 16.11
C LEU A 731 77.90 15.35 17.50
N SER A 732 77.26 14.76 18.51
CA SER A 732 77.27 15.31 19.89
C SER A 732 78.67 15.44 20.54
N ALA A 733 79.69 14.75 20.01
CA ALA A 733 81.08 14.81 20.46
C ALA A 733 81.98 15.74 19.63
N TYR A 734 81.47 16.29 18.52
CA TYR A 734 82.22 17.15 17.60
C TYR A 734 82.30 18.58 18.15
N ASP A 735 83.51 19.13 18.20
CA ASP A 735 83.76 20.57 18.42
C ASP A 735 84.52 21.13 17.21
N ALA A 736 83.84 21.96 16.41
CA ALA A 736 84.39 22.59 15.21
C ALA A 736 85.66 23.45 15.46
N LEU A 737 86.00 23.76 16.72
CA LEU A 737 87.24 24.46 17.07
C LEU A 737 88.43 23.53 17.32
N THR A 738 88.19 22.27 17.68
CA THR A 738 89.26 21.34 18.08
C THR A 738 89.40 20.13 17.17
N ASP A 739 88.34 19.79 16.45
CA ASP A 739 88.26 18.56 15.69
C ASP A 739 88.28 18.83 14.18
N LEU A 740 88.65 17.82 13.39
CA LEU A 740 88.54 17.87 11.94
C LEU A 740 87.25 17.16 11.53
N ILE A 741 86.41 17.82 10.71
CA ILE A 741 85.16 17.19 10.25
C ILE A 741 85.40 15.86 9.52
N THR A 742 86.54 15.69 8.87
CA THR A 742 86.95 14.44 8.20
C THR A 742 87.18 13.26 9.16
N ASP A 743 87.32 13.53 10.46
CA ASP A 743 87.40 12.49 11.49
C ASP A 743 86.01 11.93 11.84
N PHE A 744 84.95 12.69 11.55
CA PHE A 744 83.56 12.38 11.88
C PHE A 744 82.70 12.07 10.66
N VAL A 745 82.97 12.66 9.50
CA VAL A 745 82.13 12.57 8.29
C VAL A 745 82.98 12.19 7.09
N ARG A 746 82.40 11.34 6.24
CA ARG A 746 83.00 10.93 4.99
C ARG A 746 81.95 10.87 3.90
N ILE A 747 82.19 11.54 2.78
CA ILE A 747 81.38 11.43 1.57
C ILE A 747 82.22 10.86 0.44
N THR A 748 81.80 9.73 -0.12
CA THR A 748 82.52 9.05 -1.22
C THR A 748 81.65 8.86 -2.45
N ASP A 749 82.22 9.10 -3.62
CA ASP A 749 81.57 8.77 -4.89
C ASP A 749 81.42 7.24 -5.05
N SER A 750 80.23 6.80 -5.43
CA SER A 750 79.87 5.43 -5.81
C SER A 750 79.23 5.43 -7.20
N GLY A 751 80.04 5.41 -8.24
CA GLY A 751 79.55 5.48 -9.62
C GLY A 751 79.05 6.88 -9.98
N THR A 752 77.74 7.03 -10.17
CA THR A 752 77.08 8.34 -10.39
C THR A 752 76.59 8.99 -9.10
N ASP A 753 76.63 8.24 -8.00
CA ASP A 753 75.98 8.60 -6.73
C ASP A 753 77.05 8.95 -5.68
N SER A 754 76.63 9.54 -4.55
CA SER A 754 77.50 9.84 -3.41
C SER A 754 77.00 9.11 -2.16
N VAL A 755 77.91 8.63 -1.32
CA VAL A 755 77.59 7.89 -0.09
C VAL A 755 78.03 8.73 1.11
N LEU A 756 77.09 9.07 1.99
CA LEU A 756 77.34 9.74 3.26
C LEU A 756 77.56 8.70 4.35
N SER A 757 78.68 8.81 5.07
CA SER A 757 79.01 7.96 6.22
C SER A 757 79.52 8.79 7.39
N VAL A 758 79.18 8.37 8.61
CA VAL A 758 79.50 9.06 9.87
C VAL A 758 80.26 8.13 10.81
N ASP A 759 81.27 8.68 11.49
CA ASP A 759 82.01 8.08 12.60
C ASP A 759 81.74 8.90 13.87
N VAL A 760 80.87 8.37 14.73
CA VAL A 760 80.27 9.11 15.83
C VAL A 760 81.25 9.46 16.95
N ASP A 761 82.37 8.71 17.07
CA ASP A 761 83.38 8.92 18.12
C ASP A 761 84.57 9.78 17.68
N GLY A 762 84.61 10.17 16.40
CA GLY A 762 85.68 11.01 15.83
C GLY A 762 87.04 10.30 15.73
N GLY A 763 87.08 8.98 15.84
CA GLY A 763 88.31 8.17 15.75
C GLY A 763 88.84 8.00 14.32
N ALA A 764 88.01 8.32 13.32
CA ALA A 764 88.25 8.11 11.90
C ALA A 764 88.53 6.64 11.50
N ASP A 765 88.04 5.68 12.29
CA ASP A 765 88.31 4.25 12.13
C ASP A 765 87.07 3.40 11.85
N ALA A 766 85.86 3.92 12.08
CA ALA A 766 84.61 3.16 11.98
C ALA A 766 83.44 3.96 11.37
N PHE A 767 83.58 4.41 10.13
CA PHE A 767 82.50 5.07 9.39
C PHE A 767 81.34 4.12 9.07
N THR A 768 80.14 4.52 9.45
CA THR A 768 78.88 3.83 9.14
C THR A 768 78.12 4.63 8.10
N GLN A 769 77.68 3.97 7.02
CA GLN A 769 76.86 4.60 5.98
C GLN A 769 75.48 4.92 6.54
N ILE A 770 75.01 6.14 6.29
CA ILE A 770 73.69 6.62 6.73
C ILE A 770 72.81 7.07 5.56
N ALA A 771 73.39 7.49 4.43
CA ALA A 771 72.61 7.89 3.26
C ALA A 771 73.30 7.62 1.93
N LEU A 772 72.48 7.51 0.88
CA LEU A 772 72.86 7.47 -0.52
C LEU A 772 72.24 8.67 -1.25
N LEU A 773 73.07 9.51 -1.86
CA LEU A 773 72.64 10.63 -2.70
C LEU A 773 72.68 10.21 -4.16
N LEU A 774 71.51 9.99 -4.77
CA LEU A 774 71.39 9.45 -6.12
C LEU A 774 71.74 10.49 -7.19
N GLY A 775 72.54 10.10 -8.17
CA GLY A 775 72.87 10.95 -9.32
C GLY A 775 73.78 12.14 -9.01
N VAL A 776 74.29 12.26 -7.78
CA VAL A 776 75.20 13.33 -7.35
C VAL A 776 76.61 12.78 -7.14
N ASN A 777 77.62 13.46 -7.67
CA ASN A 777 79.04 13.13 -7.45
C ASN A 777 79.87 14.38 -7.17
N GLY A 778 81.11 14.17 -6.73
CA GLY A 778 82.07 15.24 -6.49
C GLY A 778 81.91 15.94 -5.14
N LEU A 779 81.13 15.38 -4.22
CA LEU A 779 80.90 15.89 -2.85
C LEU A 779 82.01 15.50 -1.85
N THR A 780 83.21 15.18 -2.33
CA THR A 780 84.29 14.55 -1.54
C THR A 780 85.13 15.50 -0.66
N ASP A 781 84.70 16.76 -0.49
CA ASP A 781 85.37 17.75 0.36
C ASP A 781 84.41 18.19 1.48
N GLU A 782 84.42 17.43 2.58
CA GLU A 782 83.50 17.62 3.70
C GLU A 782 83.72 18.98 4.40
N SER A 783 84.97 19.45 4.48
CA SER A 783 85.29 20.77 5.04
C SER A 783 84.76 21.90 4.18
N ALA A 784 84.78 21.75 2.85
CA ALA A 784 84.17 22.72 1.94
C ALA A 784 82.66 22.76 2.16
N LEU A 785 81.99 21.60 2.14
CA LEU A 785 80.54 21.49 2.35
C LEU A 785 80.09 22.11 3.68
N GLU A 786 80.84 21.85 4.76
CA GLU A 786 80.59 22.45 6.09
C GLU A 786 80.75 23.98 6.06
N SER A 787 81.84 24.48 5.47
CA SER A 787 82.08 25.92 5.38
C SER A 787 81.09 26.67 4.48
N THR A 788 80.45 25.97 3.53
CA THR A 788 79.46 26.53 2.62
C THR A 788 78.02 26.33 3.10
N GLY A 789 77.81 25.58 4.19
CA GLY A 789 76.48 25.33 4.77
C GLY A 789 75.70 24.17 4.14
N HIS A 790 76.32 23.38 3.27
CA HIS A 790 75.71 22.18 2.65
C HIS A 790 75.89 20.92 3.52
N LEU A 791 76.69 21.01 4.58
CA LEU A 791 76.83 20.01 5.63
C LEU A 791 76.71 20.73 6.98
N ILE A 792 75.62 20.50 7.71
CA ILE A 792 75.35 21.15 9.01
C ILE A 792 75.76 20.18 10.12
N THR A 793 76.62 20.65 11.02
CA THR A 793 77.34 19.81 12.00
C THR A 793 77.17 20.27 13.44
N VAL A 794 76.62 21.46 13.69
CA VAL A 794 76.44 22.10 15.02
C VAL A 794 75.26 23.05 15.07
#